data_AF-A0A2Z5MPW4-F1
#
_entry.id   AF-A0A2Z5MPW4-F1
#
_cell.length_a   1.000
_cell.length_b   1.000
_cell.length_c   1.000
_cell.angle_alpha   90.00
_cell.angle_beta   90.00
_cell.angle_gamma   90.00
#
_symmetry.space_group_name_H-M   'P 1'
#
loop_
_entity.id
_entity.type
_entity.pdbx_description
1 polymer ?
#
loop_
_entity_poly.entity_id
_entity_poly.type
_entity_poly.pdbx_seq_one_letter_code
_entity_poly.pdbx_strand_id
1 'polypeptide(L)'
;MSLKWADPMPQGGRVAGSVTALRKGRALVCDALMSCPQTLHITLFFDGTNNNDVQTNPLRDSLVRTHSNVARLYSAAQDKNEEGIFRFYIPGVGTPFKEIGELTYSTDGKSMAKGFGSRCVWGYTRVLNAIYKAIATDKTRFLIPDDKANDICAAVADGHKLPLVGCTDRLGLAHKQAVDEGRYPQTVKQIWINVIGFSRGAASARVFVNKLMNEWAPNGRIGYQTGKYALNYKVNFVGLFDTVASVGPPDSTRATVDFGAFDGHFAFADDGRLDIPKDVRFCYHAFSVHEQRMSFPLDSIRNGGSYGGGIREEVAYPGVHSDVGGGYAPNEQGKGGATSKANDDSHKLSQIPLHDMYLKAASYGVPLVDSDSISKRADLVADFALAPSLIDAFNAWRKTVENVSSVEDALKVGLGQMLAWRTLRADIGNPQRYVTGQPFFKRAHEDQMTPHKVQQALPKAAENDATMKKLQSQYDLLRANAMTSSIGGYASYMSSTPQVKVVRDAMDRRNEQLAGAVAHPGVNKPKPARPGEGPLDVATNDQTDLRQGAEEMRLLLGYLYPDQCERWQVKRTEHRPVVIPGGEMIKVPPTLVVAHDQPGSDSPSVTLAYSGILLNSTWSTIVQHYRAQDDVMAAPLPGVESFLRQHTSPDAVNKLPAAAITLFDDYVHDSRCWFRIPYFHEYAPGGYGFPRVIFAGGDNRKAYLGLASNASQLDLGTGQTQAGWA
;
A
#
# COMPACT_ATOMS: atom_id res chain seq x y z
N MET A 1 -5.79 15.99 -22.05
CA MET A 1 -6.45 16.12 -20.73
C MET A 1 -5.57 15.40 -19.71
N SER A 2 -5.35 16.02 -18.55
CA SER A 2 -4.52 15.42 -17.50
C SER A 2 -5.27 14.41 -16.65
N LEU A 3 -6.59 14.56 -16.46
CA LEU A 3 -7.42 13.55 -15.81
C LEU A 3 -8.22 12.77 -16.86
N LYS A 4 -8.29 11.44 -16.72
CA LYS A 4 -9.19 10.59 -17.51
C LYS A 4 -9.45 9.24 -16.85
N TRP A 5 -10.42 8.51 -17.36
CA TRP A 5 -10.49 7.06 -17.14
C TRP A 5 -9.43 6.34 -17.98
N ALA A 6 -9.02 5.16 -17.51
CA ALA A 6 -8.20 4.26 -18.30
C ALA A 6 -8.81 3.98 -19.69
N ASP A 7 -7.95 3.92 -20.71
CA ASP A 7 -8.37 3.61 -22.07
C ASP A 7 -8.74 2.13 -22.16
N PRO A 8 -9.69 1.71 -23.02
CA PRO A 8 -9.99 0.30 -23.23
C PRO A 8 -8.72 -0.52 -23.52
N MET A 9 -8.63 -1.69 -22.89
CA MET A 9 -7.51 -2.61 -23.04
C MET A 9 -7.71 -3.41 -24.34
N PRO A 10 -6.77 -3.38 -25.31
CA PRO A 10 -6.89 -4.21 -26.51
C PRO A 10 -6.75 -5.70 -26.16
N GLN A 11 -7.36 -6.56 -26.99
CA GLN A 11 -7.14 -8.01 -26.91
C GLN A 11 -5.64 -8.33 -27.05
N GLY A 12 -5.12 -9.20 -26.18
CA GLY A 12 -3.69 -9.50 -26.07
C GLY A 12 -2.87 -8.46 -25.29
N GLY A 13 -3.52 -7.41 -24.75
CA GLY A 13 -2.88 -6.38 -23.93
C GLY A 13 -1.94 -5.45 -24.69
N ARG A 14 -1.20 -4.60 -23.96
CA ARG A 14 -0.33 -3.57 -24.56
C ARG A 14 1.12 -3.97 -24.85
N VAL A 15 1.57 -5.15 -24.41
CA VAL A 15 2.98 -5.56 -24.54
C VAL A 15 3.41 -5.62 -26.02
N ALA A 16 2.54 -6.08 -26.92
CA ALA A 16 2.81 -6.13 -28.36
C ALA A 16 3.14 -4.75 -28.97
N GLY A 17 2.67 -3.64 -28.37
CA GLY A 17 2.98 -2.28 -28.81
C GLY A 17 4.35 -1.75 -28.35
N SER A 18 5.08 -2.52 -27.55
CA SER A 18 6.32 -2.10 -26.89
C SER A 18 7.44 -1.70 -27.84
N VAL A 19 7.64 -2.41 -28.95
CA VAL A 19 8.73 -2.11 -29.91
C VAL A 19 8.63 -0.67 -30.41
N THR A 20 7.43 -0.26 -30.82
CA THR A 20 7.17 1.11 -31.28
C THR A 20 7.28 2.12 -30.15
N ALA A 21 6.75 1.79 -28.96
CA ALA A 21 6.81 2.66 -27.79
C ALA A 21 8.27 2.90 -27.35
N LEU A 22 9.08 1.86 -27.23
CA LEU A 22 10.49 1.93 -26.85
C LEU A 22 11.30 2.71 -27.88
N ARG A 23 11.04 2.52 -29.19
CA ARG A 23 11.70 3.32 -30.23
C ARG A 23 11.38 4.81 -30.09
N LYS A 24 10.10 5.16 -29.87
CA LYS A 24 9.66 6.55 -29.62
C LYS A 24 10.32 7.10 -28.36
N GLY A 25 10.27 6.35 -27.26
CA GLY A 25 10.85 6.73 -25.98
C GLY A 25 12.34 7.00 -26.09
N ARG A 26 13.09 6.08 -26.72
CA ARG A 26 14.54 6.23 -26.95
C ARG A 26 14.87 7.52 -27.68
N ALA A 27 14.09 7.90 -28.70
CA ALA A 27 14.29 9.15 -29.43
C ALA A 27 14.11 10.41 -28.55
N LEU A 28 13.32 10.35 -27.47
CA LEU A 28 13.09 11.48 -26.56
C LEU A 28 14.21 11.70 -25.53
N VAL A 29 15.12 10.73 -25.39
CA VAL A 29 16.13 10.70 -24.33
C VAL A 29 17.54 10.39 -24.85
N CYS A 30 17.69 10.03 -26.13
CA CYS A 30 19.00 9.79 -26.72
C CYS A 30 19.76 11.09 -26.97
N ASP A 31 21.09 10.98 -27.02
CA ASP A 31 21.93 12.03 -27.57
C ASP A 31 21.80 12.05 -29.10
N ALA A 32 21.19 13.11 -29.64
CA ALA A 32 20.98 13.27 -31.08
C ALA A 32 22.29 13.31 -31.88
N LEU A 33 23.40 13.71 -31.26
CA LEU A 33 24.71 13.77 -31.90
C LEU A 33 25.52 12.48 -31.74
N MET A 34 25.00 11.49 -31.01
CA MET A 34 25.70 10.23 -30.70
C MET A 34 27.16 10.45 -30.25
N SER A 35 27.37 11.43 -29.39
CA SER A 35 28.72 11.81 -28.96
C SER A 35 29.35 10.76 -28.05
N CYS A 36 30.68 10.76 -27.95
CA CYS A 36 31.43 9.78 -27.16
C CYS A 36 31.10 9.73 -25.65
N PRO A 37 30.73 10.84 -24.96
CA PRO A 37 30.23 10.78 -23.59
C PRO A 37 28.94 9.97 -23.42
N GLN A 38 28.81 9.27 -22.30
CA GLN A 38 27.60 8.50 -21.97
C GLN A 38 26.40 9.37 -21.66
N THR A 39 25.22 8.88 -22.06
CA THR A 39 23.93 9.29 -21.50
C THR A 39 23.47 8.20 -20.55
N LEU A 40 23.32 8.54 -19.27
CA LEU A 40 22.92 7.58 -18.25
C LEU A 40 21.40 7.54 -18.11
N HIS A 41 20.86 6.34 -17.90
CA HIS A 41 19.47 6.12 -17.55
C HIS A 41 19.43 5.35 -16.23
N ILE A 42 18.94 5.99 -15.17
CA ILE A 42 18.88 5.42 -13.83
C ILE A 42 17.41 5.31 -13.44
N THR A 43 16.93 4.07 -13.26
CA THR A 43 15.53 3.80 -12.92
C THR A 43 15.41 3.22 -11.52
N LEU A 44 14.66 3.88 -10.64
CA LEU A 44 14.38 3.42 -9.27
C LEU A 44 12.96 2.89 -9.17
N PHE A 45 12.79 1.76 -8.50
CA PHE A 45 11.51 1.07 -8.32
C PHE A 45 11.21 0.97 -6.82
N PHE A 46 10.31 1.81 -6.31
CA PHE A 46 9.92 1.87 -4.90
C PHE A 46 8.64 1.07 -4.64
N ASP A 47 8.76 -0.09 -4.01
CA ASP A 47 7.61 -0.98 -3.84
C ASP A 47 6.65 -0.55 -2.71
N GLY A 48 5.43 -1.09 -2.74
CA GLY A 48 4.37 -0.83 -1.79
C GLY A 48 4.62 -1.42 -0.41
N THR A 49 3.87 -0.94 0.60
CA THR A 49 3.93 -1.46 1.97
C THR A 49 3.78 -2.98 1.97
N ASN A 50 4.62 -3.67 2.72
CA ASN A 50 4.62 -5.14 2.83
C ASN A 50 5.01 -5.91 1.54
N ASN A 51 5.43 -5.22 0.48
CA ASN A 51 5.91 -5.86 -0.76
C ASN A 51 7.44 -5.95 -0.85
N ASN A 52 7.96 -7.11 -1.22
CA ASN A 52 9.40 -7.36 -1.35
C ASN A 52 9.70 -8.51 -2.31
N ASP A 53 10.32 -8.19 -3.45
CA ASP A 53 10.75 -9.16 -4.45
C ASP A 53 12.28 -9.21 -4.66
N VAL A 54 13.06 -8.78 -3.66
CA VAL A 54 14.53 -8.86 -3.73
C VAL A 54 14.96 -10.32 -3.89
N GLN A 55 15.90 -10.58 -4.81
CA GLN A 55 16.35 -11.95 -5.10
C GLN A 55 16.95 -12.68 -3.89
N THR A 56 17.58 -11.96 -2.97
CA THR A 56 18.12 -12.53 -1.72
C THR A 56 17.06 -12.74 -0.63
N ASN A 57 15.82 -12.29 -0.85
CA ASN A 57 14.71 -12.57 0.07
C ASN A 57 14.17 -13.99 -0.23
N PRO A 58 14.31 -14.96 0.69
CA PRO A 58 13.78 -16.30 0.49
C PRO A 58 12.24 -16.35 0.47
N LEU A 59 11.58 -15.25 0.88
CA LEU A 59 10.13 -15.09 0.94
C LEU A 59 9.65 -14.02 -0.04
N ARG A 60 10.38 -13.86 -1.15
CA ARG A 60 10.02 -12.93 -2.21
C ARG A 60 8.59 -13.18 -2.70
N ASP A 61 7.85 -12.12 -2.91
CA ASP A 61 6.42 -12.18 -3.22
C ASP A 61 6.13 -12.95 -4.52
N SER A 62 7.05 -12.94 -5.50
CA SER A 62 6.91 -13.70 -6.74
C SER A 62 6.85 -15.22 -6.56
N LEU A 63 7.34 -15.77 -5.43
CA LEU A 63 7.25 -17.21 -5.15
C LEU A 63 5.82 -17.68 -4.87
N VAL A 64 4.96 -16.78 -4.41
CA VAL A 64 3.53 -17.04 -4.16
C VAL A 64 2.64 -16.16 -5.04
N ARG A 65 3.24 -15.54 -6.06
CA ARG A 65 2.56 -14.69 -7.04
C ARG A 65 1.82 -13.51 -6.40
N THR A 66 2.35 -12.91 -5.36
CA THR A 66 1.78 -11.70 -4.71
C THR A 66 2.61 -10.46 -5.02
N HIS A 67 3.59 -10.55 -5.92
CA HIS A 67 4.46 -9.42 -6.24
C HIS A 67 3.69 -8.30 -6.93
N SER A 68 4.09 -7.07 -6.63
CA SER A 68 3.43 -5.86 -7.14
C SER A 68 3.74 -5.60 -8.61
N ASN A 69 3.02 -4.65 -9.20
CA ASN A 69 3.33 -4.12 -10.52
C ASN A 69 4.69 -3.40 -10.55
N VAL A 70 5.18 -2.88 -9.42
CA VAL A 70 6.53 -2.29 -9.33
C VAL A 70 7.59 -3.36 -9.50
N ALA A 71 7.45 -4.50 -8.82
CA ALA A 71 8.36 -5.64 -8.98
C ALA A 71 8.34 -6.21 -10.41
N ARG A 72 7.15 -6.34 -11.02
CA ARG A 72 7.01 -6.78 -12.43
C ARG A 72 7.69 -5.84 -13.41
N LEU A 73 7.51 -4.52 -13.23
CA LEU A 73 8.18 -3.51 -14.06
C LEU A 73 9.70 -3.50 -13.83
N TYR A 74 10.16 -3.72 -12.60
CA TYR A 74 11.59 -3.88 -12.31
C TYR A 74 12.15 -5.10 -13.05
N SER A 75 11.47 -6.23 -13.04
CA SER A 75 11.85 -7.45 -13.77
C SER A 75 11.90 -7.27 -15.29
N ALA A 76 11.05 -6.37 -15.83
CA ALA A 76 11.03 -5.96 -17.22
C ALA A 76 11.97 -4.78 -17.56
N ALA A 77 12.70 -4.23 -16.59
CA ALA A 77 13.65 -3.16 -16.84
C ALA A 77 14.99 -3.70 -17.37
N GLN A 78 15.62 -2.94 -18.26
CA GLN A 78 16.97 -3.24 -18.73
C GLN A 78 18.00 -2.90 -17.63
N ASP A 79 19.10 -3.66 -17.62
CA ASP A 79 20.21 -3.49 -16.68
C ASP A 79 21.53 -3.71 -17.43
N LYS A 80 21.95 -2.66 -18.13
CA LYS A 80 23.12 -2.67 -19.00
C LYS A 80 24.08 -1.59 -18.52
N ASN A 81 24.68 -1.84 -17.37
CA ASN A 81 25.53 -0.87 -16.66
C ASN A 81 26.68 -0.32 -17.52
N GLU A 82 27.22 -1.13 -18.43
CA GLU A 82 28.28 -0.73 -19.37
C GLU A 82 27.79 0.22 -20.47
N GLU A 83 26.48 0.18 -20.78
CA GLU A 83 25.79 1.08 -21.70
C GLU A 83 25.15 2.29 -20.97
N GLY A 84 25.44 2.46 -19.67
CA GLY A 84 24.89 3.55 -18.86
C GLY A 84 23.44 3.34 -18.41
N ILE A 85 22.89 2.12 -18.51
CA ILE A 85 21.51 1.80 -18.12
C ILE A 85 21.52 1.04 -16.80
N PHE A 86 20.93 1.62 -15.76
CA PHE A 86 20.89 1.11 -14.40
C PHE A 86 19.45 0.97 -13.93
N ARG A 87 19.17 -0.10 -13.17
CA ARG A 87 17.91 -0.28 -12.44
C ARG A 87 18.18 -0.61 -10.98
N PHE A 88 17.34 -0.11 -10.09
CA PHE A 88 17.41 -0.42 -8.65
C PHE A 88 16.01 -0.68 -8.11
N TYR A 89 15.87 -1.79 -7.41
CA TYR A 89 14.65 -2.13 -6.66
C TYR A 89 14.84 -1.73 -5.19
N ILE A 90 13.83 -1.05 -4.64
CA ILE A 90 13.78 -0.58 -3.26
C ILE A 90 12.57 -1.25 -2.62
N PRO A 91 12.76 -2.20 -1.69
CA PRO A 91 11.68 -2.91 -1.03
C PRO A 91 10.70 -1.98 -0.31
N GLY A 92 9.46 -2.44 -0.19
CA GLY A 92 8.42 -1.79 0.57
C GLY A 92 8.74 -1.61 2.05
N VAL A 93 8.18 -0.56 2.65
CA VAL A 93 8.20 -0.38 4.13
C VAL A 93 7.51 -1.56 4.82
N GLY A 94 8.00 -1.94 6.01
CA GLY A 94 7.50 -3.11 6.74
C GLY A 94 8.05 -4.45 6.27
N THR A 95 8.99 -4.47 5.32
CA THR A 95 9.67 -5.69 4.84
C THR A 95 11.17 -5.65 5.14
N PRO A 96 11.86 -6.81 5.16
CA PRO A 96 13.30 -6.87 5.36
C PRO A 96 14.06 -6.06 4.30
N PHE A 97 14.96 -5.19 4.76
CA PHE A 97 15.89 -4.45 3.95
C PHE A 97 17.23 -4.32 4.69
N LYS A 98 18.04 -5.37 4.60
CA LYS A 98 19.27 -5.55 5.40
C LYS A 98 20.26 -4.39 5.23
N GLU A 99 20.31 -3.80 4.05
CA GLU A 99 21.24 -2.74 3.71
C GLU A 99 20.94 -1.41 4.40
N ILE A 100 19.75 -1.27 4.99
CA ILE A 100 19.38 -0.14 5.86
C ILE A 100 19.12 -0.58 7.31
N GLY A 101 19.56 -1.79 7.68
CA GLY A 101 19.43 -2.33 9.04
C GLY A 101 18.07 -2.96 9.37
N GLU A 102 17.14 -3.09 8.43
CA GLU A 102 15.86 -3.77 8.64
C GLU A 102 15.98 -5.27 8.32
N LEU A 103 15.89 -6.15 9.31
CA LEU A 103 16.19 -7.57 9.14
C LEU A 103 14.95 -8.47 8.98
N THR A 104 13.78 -7.99 9.36
CA THR A 104 12.53 -8.75 9.40
C THR A 104 11.36 -7.90 8.87
N TYR A 105 10.22 -8.54 8.63
CA TYR A 105 8.96 -7.82 8.49
C TYR A 105 8.63 -7.15 9.84
N SER A 106 7.92 -6.02 9.79
CA SER A 106 7.59 -5.27 11.01
C SER A 106 6.23 -4.60 10.92
N THR A 107 5.45 -4.72 11.99
CA THR A 107 4.18 -4.01 12.15
C THR A 107 4.39 -2.49 12.10
N ASP A 108 5.40 -1.96 12.78
CA ASP A 108 5.74 -0.53 12.72
C ASP A 108 6.04 -0.07 11.29
N GLY A 109 6.75 -0.85 10.48
CA GLY A 109 6.94 -0.50 9.07
C GLY A 109 5.64 -0.57 8.26
N LYS A 110 4.76 -1.54 8.57
CA LYS A 110 3.43 -1.71 7.93
C LYS A 110 2.43 -0.62 8.34
N SER A 111 2.46 -0.08 9.56
CA SER A 111 1.48 0.91 10.06
C SER A 111 2.02 2.33 10.14
N MET A 112 3.27 2.50 10.56
CA MET A 112 3.95 3.79 10.81
C MET A 112 4.86 4.24 9.66
N ALA A 113 5.11 3.37 8.68
CA ALA A 113 6.13 3.55 7.64
C ALA A 113 7.55 3.85 8.19
N LYS A 114 7.90 3.23 9.32
CA LYS A 114 9.29 3.18 9.78
C LYS A 114 10.20 2.72 8.62
N GLY A 115 11.30 3.46 8.41
CA GLY A 115 12.24 3.22 7.31
C GLY A 115 11.89 3.88 5.97
N PHE A 116 10.81 4.67 5.89
CA PHE A 116 10.44 5.42 4.69
C PHE A 116 11.55 6.38 4.23
N GLY A 117 12.01 7.26 5.13
CA GLY A 117 13.08 8.22 4.81
C GLY A 117 14.37 7.54 4.37
N SER A 118 14.75 6.46 5.05
CA SER A 118 15.91 5.62 4.72
C SER A 118 15.83 5.04 3.31
N ARG A 119 14.65 4.60 2.84
CA ARG A 119 14.44 4.12 1.46
C ARG A 119 14.63 5.22 0.42
N CYS A 120 14.15 6.44 0.67
CA CYS A 120 14.40 7.59 -0.20
C CYS A 120 15.89 7.92 -0.30
N VAL A 121 16.58 7.99 0.84
CA VAL A 121 18.02 8.27 0.91
C VAL A 121 18.82 7.16 0.23
N TRP A 122 18.47 5.90 0.47
CA TRP A 122 19.06 4.76 -0.20
C TRP A 122 18.99 4.88 -1.72
N GLY A 123 17.82 5.23 -2.25
CA GLY A 123 17.62 5.51 -3.68
C GLY A 123 18.63 6.53 -4.21
N TYR A 124 18.91 7.60 -3.46
CA TYR A 124 19.90 8.60 -3.88
C TYR A 124 21.34 8.06 -3.83
N THR A 125 21.68 7.24 -2.83
CA THR A 125 23.00 6.58 -2.82
C THR A 125 23.21 5.71 -4.06
N ARG A 126 22.15 5.03 -4.55
CA ARG A 126 22.21 4.21 -5.76
C ARG A 126 22.42 5.07 -7.01
N VAL A 127 21.78 6.24 -7.10
CA VAL A 127 22.04 7.22 -8.18
C VAL A 127 23.52 7.62 -8.20
N LEU A 128 24.08 8.00 -7.06
CA LEU A 128 25.50 8.41 -6.99
C LEU A 128 26.45 7.26 -7.35
N ASN A 129 26.17 6.04 -6.88
CA ASN A 129 26.95 4.86 -7.23
C ASN A 129 26.85 4.51 -8.72
N ALA A 130 25.69 4.65 -9.36
CA ALA A 130 25.54 4.44 -10.80
C ALA A 130 26.39 5.42 -11.62
N ILE A 131 26.36 6.71 -11.26
CA ILE A 131 27.17 7.73 -11.92
C ILE A 131 28.66 7.44 -11.71
N TYR A 132 29.05 7.09 -10.48
CA TYR A 132 30.44 6.71 -10.20
C TYR A 132 30.87 5.50 -11.03
N LYS A 133 30.03 4.46 -11.11
CA LYS A 133 30.29 3.27 -11.91
C LYS A 133 30.41 3.60 -13.40
N ALA A 134 29.73 4.61 -13.93
CA ALA A 134 29.93 5.05 -15.31
C ALA A 134 31.32 5.69 -15.54
N ILE A 135 31.84 6.41 -14.55
CA ILE A 135 33.08 7.23 -14.64
C ILE A 135 34.35 6.47 -14.23
N ALA A 136 34.27 5.65 -13.19
CA ALA A 136 35.43 5.03 -12.56
C ALA A 136 36.12 4.03 -13.50
N THR A 137 37.45 3.98 -13.50
CA THR A 137 38.20 2.94 -14.23
C THR A 137 38.05 1.58 -13.56
N ASP A 138 38.18 1.57 -12.22
CA ASP A 138 37.93 0.39 -11.41
C ASP A 138 36.44 0.26 -11.10
N LYS A 139 35.77 -0.65 -11.82
CA LYS A 139 34.33 -0.91 -11.67
C LYS A 139 33.99 -1.78 -10.45
N THR A 140 34.99 -2.28 -9.72
CA THR A 140 34.79 -3.12 -8.53
C THR A 140 34.55 -2.31 -7.26
N ARG A 141 34.88 -1.02 -7.28
CA ARG A 141 34.72 -0.11 -6.14
C ARG A 141 33.42 0.69 -6.23
N PHE A 142 32.77 0.82 -5.07
CA PHE A 142 31.61 1.70 -4.89
C PHE A 142 32.04 3.03 -4.29
N LEU A 143 31.42 4.13 -4.73
CA LEU A 143 31.58 5.44 -4.10
C LEU A 143 31.05 5.42 -2.66
N ILE A 144 29.92 4.74 -2.49
CA ILE A 144 29.21 4.58 -1.22
C ILE A 144 28.92 3.07 -1.06
N PRO A 145 29.81 2.32 -0.38
CA PRO A 145 29.54 0.94 -0.01
C PRO A 145 28.31 0.83 0.91
N ASP A 146 27.73 -0.36 1.03
CA ASP A 146 26.42 -0.55 1.68
C ASP A 146 26.44 -0.25 3.18
N ASP A 147 27.53 -0.53 3.89
CA ASP A 147 27.73 -0.16 5.30
C ASP A 147 27.68 1.37 5.49
N LYS A 148 28.41 2.11 4.65
CA LYS A 148 28.38 3.57 4.65
C LYS A 148 27.00 4.12 4.25
N ALA A 149 26.33 3.47 3.28
CA ALA A 149 24.98 3.88 2.88
C ALA A 149 23.99 3.66 4.04
N ASN A 150 24.13 2.59 4.81
CA ASN A 150 23.36 2.35 6.03
C ASN A 150 23.58 3.50 7.05
N ASP A 151 24.82 3.86 7.34
CA ASP A 151 25.14 4.96 8.26
C ASP A 151 24.51 6.28 7.82
N ILE A 152 24.55 6.58 6.51
CA ILE A 152 23.91 7.76 5.92
C ILE A 152 22.38 7.70 6.09
N CYS A 153 21.77 6.55 5.87
CA CYS A 153 20.34 6.35 6.04
C CYS A 153 19.91 6.49 7.51
N ALA A 154 20.69 5.95 8.45
CA ALA A 154 20.47 6.08 9.88
C ALA A 154 20.57 7.55 10.33
N ALA A 155 21.62 8.26 9.91
CA ALA A 155 21.78 9.67 10.25
C ALA A 155 20.59 10.54 9.80
N VAL A 156 20.08 10.33 8.58
CA VAL A 156 18.89 11.08 8.12
C VAL A 156 17.62 10.68 8.88
N ALA A 157 17.47 9.40 9.21
CA ALA A 157 16.35 8.93 10.03
C ALA A 157 16.34 9.58 11.43
N ASP A 158 17.53 9.87 11.99
CA ASP A 158 17.72 10.58 13.26
C ASP A 158 17.58 12.12 13.13
N GLY A 159 17.17 12.63 11.96
CA GLY A 159 16.94 14.06 11.71
C GLY A 159 18.19 14.86 11.34
N HIS A 160 19.33 14.21 11.11
CA HIS A 160 20.52 14.90 10.61
C HIS A 160 20.39 15.31 9.14
N LYS A 161 21.09 16.38 8.75
CA LYS A 161 21.21 16.77 7.34
C LYS A 161 21.91 15.67 6.55
N LEU A 162 21.47 15.44 5.31
CA LEU A 162 22.00 14.42 4.41
C LEU A 162 23.53 14.56 4.19
N PRO A 163 24.35 13.63 4.73
CA PRO A 163 25.81 13.78 4.77
C PRO A 163 26.49 13.25 3.49
N LEU A 164 26.13 13.82 2.33
CA LEU A 164 26.64 13.39 1.01
C LEU A 164 27.69 14.30 0.36
N VAL A 165 28.01 15.45 0.96
CA VAL A 165 28.93 16.46 0.38
C VAL A 165 30.26 15.84 -0.07
N GLY A 166 30.92 15.10 0.81
CA GLY A 166 32.19 14.43 0.47
C GLY A 166 32.08 13.36 -0.62
N CYS A 167 30.90 12.74 -0.81
CA CYS A 167 30.65 11.79 -1.88
C CYS A 167 30.45 12.50 -3.22
N THR A 168 29.65 13.57 -3.25
CA THR A 168 29.40 14.36 -4.47
C THR A 168 30.66 15.08 -4.95
N ASP A 169 31.53 15.51 -4.03
CA ASP A 169 32.80 16.16 -4.38
C ASP A 169 33.75 15.19 -5.09
N ARG A 170 33.93 13.99 -4.51
CA ARG A 170 34.74 12.91 -5.11
C ARG A 170 34.20 12.51 -6.49
N LEU A 171 32.88 12.41 -6.62
CA LEU A 171 32.24 12.06 -7.89
C LEU A 171 32.57 13.07 -8.98
N GLY A 172 32.42 14.36 -8.70
CA GLY A 172 32.67 15.38 -9.69
C GLY A 172 34.17 15.63 -9.97
N LEU A 173 35.06 15.39 -9.00
CA LEU A 173 36.51 15.36 -9.24
C LEU A 173 36.90 14.20 -10.18
N ALA A 174 36.34 13.00 -9.95
CA ALA A 174 36.56 11.85 -10.82
C ALA A 174 36.06 12.12 -12.24
N HIS A 175 34.89 12.76 -12.39
CA HIS A 175 34.37 13.15 -13.69
C HIS A 175 35.26 14.16 -14.39
N LYS A 176 35.69 15.21 -13.66
CA LYS A 176 36.60 16.23 -14.19
C LYS A 176 37.89 15.60 -14.73
N GLN A 177 38.49 14.70 -13.97
CA GLN A 177 39.69 13.99 -14.40
C GLN A 177 39.43 13.17 -15.68
N ALA A 178 38.32 12.42 -15.75
CA ALA A 178 37.97 11.65 -16.94
C ALA A 178 37.79 12.54 -18.19
N VAL A 179 37.18 13.72 -18.02
CA VAL A 179 36.99 14.71 -19.10
C VAL A 179 38.32 15.29 -19.57
N ASP A 180 39.20 15.68 -18.64
CA ASP A 180 40.49 16.29 -19.00
C ASP A 180 41.45 15.27 -19.64
N GLU A 181 41.37 13.99 -19.25
CA GLU A 181 42.14 12.88 -19.84
C GLU A 181 41.53 12.32 -21.14
N GLY A 182 40.33 12.77 -21.53
CA GLY A 182 39.65 12.26 -22.73
C GLY A 182 39.25 10.78 -22.64
N ARG A 183 38.96 10.27 -21.43
CA ARG A 183 38.60 8.87 -21.18
C ARG A 183 37.16 8.58 -21.63
N TYR A 184 36.93 8.44 -22.93
CA TYR A 184 35.64 7.99 -23.45
C TYR A 184 35.53 6.45 -23.44
N PRO A 185 34.35 5.87 -23.15
CA PRO A 185 33.08 6.53 -22.84
C PRO A 185 32.93 6.96 -21.37
N GLN A 186 33.95 6.88 -20.51
CA GLN A 186 33.91 7.13 -19.05
C GLN A 186 33.62 8.59 -18.62
N THR A 187 33.03 9.40 -19.49
CA THR A 187 32.50 10.73 -19.21
C THR A 187 30.98 10.73 -19.36
N VAL A 188 30.30 11.62 -18.65
CA VAL A 188 28.83 11.70 -18.58
C VAL A 188 28.38 13.03 -19.15
N LYS A 189 27.46 12.98 -20.11
CA LYS A 189 26.85 14.16 -20.73
C LYS A 189 25.50 14.51 -20.12
N GLN A 190 24.69 13.49 -19.85
CA GLN A 190 23.32 13.66 -19.38
C GLN A 190 22.92 12.47 -18.51
N ILE A 191 22.14 12.75 -17.45
CA ILE A 191 21.60 11.74 -16.55
C ILE A 191 20.07 11.84 -16.59
N TRP A 192 19.41 10.79 -17.04
CA TRP A 192 17.96 10.65 -16.96
C TRP A 192 17.58 9.81 -15.74
N ILE A 193 16.82 10.41 -14.85
CA ILE A 193 16.29 9.72 -13.67
C ILE A 193 14.83 9.37 -13.93
N ASN A 194 14.50 8.09 -13.75
CA ASN A 194 13.15 7.59 -13.80
C ASN A 194 12.81 6.98 -12.43
N VAL A 195 11.59 7.19 -11.96
CA VAL A 195 11.11 6.56 -10.73
C VAL A 195 9.74 5.95 -10.95
N ILE A 196 9.53 4.76 -10.42
CA ILE A 196 8.23 4.08 -10.42
C ILE A 196 7.94 3.63 -9.00
N GLY A 197 6.72 3.83 -8.51
CA GLY A 197 6.35 3.35 -7.18
C GLY A 197 4.87 3.08 -6.97
N PHE A 198 4.54 2.32 -5.94
CA PHE A 198 3.18 1.94 -5.55
C PHE A 198 2.92 2.28 -4.07
N SER A 199 1.73 2.77 -3.72
CA SER A 199 1.32 2.99 -2.33
C SER A 199 2.27 3.97 -1.61
N ARG A 200 2.80 3.59 -0.45
CA ARG A 200 3.88 4.33 0.23
C ARG A 200 5.18 4.36 -0.56
N GLY A 201 5.45 3.38 -1.42
CA GLY A 201 6.53 3.45 -2.40
C GLY A 201 6.32 4.54 -3.45
N ALA A 202 5.07 4.80 -3.86
CA ALA A 202 4.74 5.94 -4.72
C ALA A 202 4.98 7.27 -3.98
N ALA A 203 4.62 7.33 -2.69
CA ALA A 203 4.96 8.48 -1.84
C ALA A 203 6.49 8.65 -1.71
N SER A 204 7.25 7.56 -1.50
CA SER A 204 8.71 7.58 -1.49
C SER A 204 9.29 8.10 -2.81
N ALA A 205 8.75 7.67 -3.95
CA ALA A 205 9.17 8.14 -5.26
C ALA A 205 8.96 9.66 -5.43
N ARG A 206 7.79 10.18 -5.00
CA ARG A 206 7.46 11.60 -5.03
C ARG A 206 8.40 12.41 -4.12
N VAL A 207 8.58 11.98 -2.87
CA VAL A 207 9.47 12.63 -1.91
C VAL A 207 10.92 12.59 -2.37
N PHE A 208 11.39 11.46 -2.90
CA PHE A 208 12.73 11.33 -3.48
C PHE A 208 12.93 12.36 -4.60
N VAL A 209 11.99 12.46 -5.56
CA VAL A 209 12.08 13.42 -6.67
C VAL A 209 12.06 14.85 -6.16
N ASN A 210 11.15 15.18 -5.24
CA ASN A 210 11.03 16.52 -4.67
C ASN A 210 12.34 16.91 -3.95
N LYS A 211 12.82 16.08 -3.03
CA LYS A 211 14.07 16.33 -2.30
C LYS A 211 15.28 16.37 -3.23
N LEU A 212 15.37 15.50 -4.23
CA LEU A 212 16.44 15.56 -5.22
C LEU A 212 16.51 16.92 -5.91
N MET A 213 15.36 17.42 -6.38
CA MET A 213 15.28 18.64 -7.20
C MET A 213 15.35 19.93 -6.40
N ASN A 214 14.83 19.91 -5.17
CA ASN A 214 14.69 21.11 -4.35
C ASN A 214 15.75 21.22 -3.26
N GLU A 215 16.28 20.10 -2.75
CA GLU A 215 17.17 20.08 -1.58
C GLU A 215 18.57 19.49 -1.89
N TRP A 216 18.64 18.30 -2.50
CA TRP A 216 19.88 17.51 -2.55
C TRP A 216 20.78 17.79 -3.75
N ALA A 217 20.18 18.11 -4.90
CA ALA A 217 20.88 18.43 -6.14
C ALA A 217 20.13 19.55 -6.89
N PRO A 218 19.98 20.75 -6.27
CA PRO A 218 19.20 21.82 -6.88
C PRO A 218 19.84 22.29 -8.19
N ASN A 219 19.01 22.84 -9.08
CA ASN A 219 19.40 23.34 -10.42
C ASN A 219 19.70 22.25 -11.46
N GLY A 220 19.23 21.01 -11.26
CA GLY A 220 19.37 19.94 -12.25
C GLY A 220 20.80 19.44 -12.41
N ARG A 221 21.61 19.51 -11.35
CA ARG A 221 23.02 19.13 -11.37
C ARG A 221 23.47 18.46 -10.07
N ILE A 222 24.23 17.39 -10.20
CA ILE A 222 24.84 16.66 -9.08
C ILE A 222 26.24 17.24 -8.82
N GLY A 223 26.50 17.60 -7.56
CA GLY A 223 27.76 18.23 -7.16
C GLY A 223 27.89 19.69 -7.61
N TYR A 224 29.07 20.28 -7.38
CA TYR A 224 29.31 21.71 -7.58
C TYR A 224 29.94 22.06 -8.94
N GLN A 225 30.50 21.09 -9.66
CA GLN A 225 31.25 21.29 -10.91
C GLN A 225 30.38 21.90 -12.01
N THR A 226 30.89 22.86 -12.78
CA THR A 226 30.17 23.59 -13.85
C THR A 226 30.70 23.26 -15.25
N GLY A 227 30.01 23.75 -16.29
CA GLY A 227 30.48 23.70 -17.68
C GLY A 227 30.66 22.27 -18.19
N LYS A 228 31.76 22.02 -18.92
CA LYS A 228 32.08 20.68 -19.49
C LYS A 228 32.29 19.57 -18.44
N TYR A 229 32.39 19.92 -17.15
CA TYR A 229 32.56 18.96 -16.06
C TYR A 229 31.26 18.65 -15.30
N ALA A 230 30.18 19.39 -15.60
CA ALA A 230 28.93 19.29 -14.87
C ALA A 230 28.26 17.92 -15.06
N LEU A 231 27.78 17.34 -13.97
CA LEU A 231 26.94 16.14 -13.99
C LEU A 231 25.47 16.57 -14.01
N ASN A 232 24.98 16.91 -15.19
CA ASN A 232 23.61 17.38 -15.38
C ASN A 232 22.62 16.22 -15.32
N TYR A 233 21.52 16.40 -14.61
CA TYR A 233 20.42 15.44 -14.56
C TYR A 233 19.09 16.09 -14.89
N LYS A 234 18.15 15.25 -15.35
CA LYS A 234 16.72 15.58 -15.43
C LYS A 234 15.90 14.39 -14.97
N VAL A 235 14.84 14.68 -14.21
CA VAL A 235 13.82 13.67 -13.90
C VAL A 235 12.91 13.52 -15.12
N ASN A 236 13.01 12.37 -15.76
CA ASN A 236 12.34 12.07 -17.01
C ASN A 236 10.93 11.52 -16.78
N PHE A 237 10.80 10.44 -16.03
CA PHE A 237 9.52 9.75 -15.84
C PHE A 237 9.25 9.48 -14.36
N VAL A 238 8.03 9.77 -13.92
CA VAL A 238 7.48 9.43 -12.60
C VAL A 238 6.22 8.59 -12.81
N GLY A 239 6.29 7.30 -12.54
CA GLY A 239 5.17 6.36 -12.63
C GLY A 239 4.65 6.00 -11.25
N LEU A 240 3.37 6.22 -10.99
CA LEU A 240 2.78 6.05 -9.66
C LEU A 240 1.56 5.14 -9.75
N PHE A 241 1.46 4.21 -8.81
CA PHE A 241 0.25 3.45 -8.53
C PHE A 241 -0.31 3.89 -7.17
N ASP A 242 -1.52 4.40 -7.18
CA ASP A 242 -2.38 4.74 -6.04
C ASP A 242 -1.61 5.26 -4.82
N THR A 243 -1.09 6.50 -4.92
CA THR A 243 -0.23 7.09 -3.88
C THR A 243 -0.96 7.22 -2.55
N VAL A 244 -0.33 6.74 -1.47
CA VAL A 244 -0.80 6.86 -0.08
C VAL A 244 0.37 7.29 0.81
N ALA A 245 0.24 8.39 1.55
CA ALA A 245 1.30 8.94 2.40
C ALA A 245 0.98 9.00 3.92
N SER A 246 -0.13 8.44 4.38
CA SER A 246 -0.61 8.52 5.76
C SER A 246 0.06 7.58 6.77
N VAL A 247 0.14 8.04 8.03
CA VAL A 247 0.60 7.31 9.24
C VAL A 247 -0.56 6.79 10.11
N GLY A 248 -0.36 5.67 10.81
CA GLY A 248 -0.99 5.48 12.14
C GLY A 248 -0.11 6.11 13.24
N PRO A 249 -0.56 6.31 14.50
CA PRO A 249 0.25 6.85 15.59
C PRO A 249 1.11 5.79 16.31
N PRO A 250 2.25 6.20 16.93
CA PRO A 250 3.18 5.31 17.63
C PRO A 250 2.55 4.59 18.83
N ASP A 251 3.01 3.36 19.14
CA ASP A 251 2.50 2.48 20.21
C ASP A 251 2.31 3.12 21.61
N SER A 252 3.11 4.12 21.99
CA SER A 252 3.02 4.77 23.30
C SER A 252 2.07 5.98 23.36
N THR A 253 1.60 6.50 22.23
CA THR A 253 0.77 7.72 22.19
C THR A 253 -0.66 7.47 21.68
N ARG A 254 -1.00 6.23 21.32
CA ARG A 254 -2.28 5.84 20.67
C ARG A 254 -3.56 6.13 21.48
N ALA A 255 -3.45 6.40 22.78
CA ALA A 255 -4.60 6.72 23.64
C ALA A 255 -5.00 8.22 23.63
N THR A 256 -4.24 9.08 22.95
CA THR A 256 -4.39 10.55 23.05
C THR A 256 -4.43 11.27 21.70
N VAL A 257 -4.55 10.57 20.57
CA VAL A 257 -4.42 11.16 19.23
C VAL A 257 -5.78 11.30 18.54
N ASP A 258 -6.10 12.54 18.18
CA ASP A 258 -7.24 12.97 17.36
C ASP A 258 -7.24 12.25 15.98
N PHE A 259 -8.41 11.88 15.43
CA PHE A 259 -8.52 11.26 14.10
C PHE A 259 -7.87 12.10 12.98
N GLY A 260 -7.82 13.43 13.13
CA GLY A 260 -7.11 14.34 12.23
C GLY A 260 -5.59 14.31 12.34
N ALA A 261 -5.02 13.39 13.11
CA ALA A 261 -3.58 13.11 13.13
C ALA A 261 -3.24 11.70 12.58
N PHE A 262 -4.24 10.86 12.27
CA PHE A 262 -4.08 9.61 11.51
C PHE A 262 -4.09 9.82 9.99
N ASP A 263 -4.39 11.04 9.55
CA ASP A 263 -4.44 11.44 8.15
C ASP A 263 -3.29 12.38 7.76
N GLY A 264 -2.34 12.62 8.66
CA GLY A 264 -1.13 13.38 8.39
C GLY A 264 -0.15 12.62 7.48
N HIS A 265 0.47 13.33 6.55
CA HIS A 265 1.62 12.81 5.82
C HIS A 265 2.76 12.49 6.79
N PHE A 266 3.59 11.49 6.49
CA PHE A 266 4.84 11.26 7.22
C PHE A 266 5.60 12.60 7.38
N ALA A 267 6.27 12.84 8.51
CA ALA A 267 7.10 14.05 8.66
C ALA A 267 8.11 14.26 7.51
N PHE A 268 8.51 13.17 6.84
CA PHE A 268 9.39 13.19 5.67
C PHE A 268 8.67 13.46 4.33
N ALA A 269 7.34 13.32 4.29
CA ALA A 269 6.45 13.52 3.15
C ALA A 269 5.54 14.77 3.28
N ASP A 270 5.53 15.41 4.44
CA ASP A 270 4.77 16.63 4.74
C ASP A 270 5.42 17.91 4.17
N ASP A 271 4.70 19.02 4.25
CA ASP A 271 5.09 20.36 3.81
C ASP A 271 5.40 20.37 2.30
N GLY A 272 4.41 19.88 1.53
CA GLY A 272 4.41 19.88 0.06
C GLY A 272 5.43 18.94 -0.59
N ARG A 273 6.05 18.02 0.16
CA ARG A 273 7.09 17.11 -0.36
C ARG A 273 6.55 16.03 -1.30
N LEU A 274 5.24 15.83 -1.30
CA LEU A 274 4.57 14.99 -2.29
C LEU A 274 4.27 15.72 -3.61
N ASP A 275 4.44 17.04 -3.69
CA ASP A 275 4.21 17.75 -4.94
C ASP A 275 5.21 17.32 -6.01
N ILE A 276 4.69 17.08 -7.23
CA ILE A 276 5.52 16.80 -8.40
C ILE A 276 6.18 18.12 -8.86
N PRO A 277 7.52 18.24 -8.82
CA PRO A 277 8.21 19.45 -9.27
C PRO A 277 7.89 19.78 -10.74
N LYS A 278 7.84 21.07 -11.07
CA LYS A 278 7.46 21.56 -12.41
C LYS A 278 8.38 21.08 -13.54
N ASP A 279 9.64 20.79 -13.22
CA ASP A 279 10.67 20.40 -14.20
C ASP A 279 10.72 18.87 -14.44
N VAL A 280 9.85 18.10 -13.78
CA VAL A 280 9.60 16.69 -14.15
C VAL A 280 8.96 16.65 -15.52
N ARG A 281 9.56 15.91 -16.47
CA ARG A 281 9.08 15.88 -17.87
C ARG A 281 7.75 15.16 -18.02
N PHE A 282 7.63 13.96 -17.45
CA PHE A 282 6.48 13.07 -17.61
C PHE A 282 6.07 12.47 -16.25
N CYS A 283 4.80 12.59 -15.89
CA CYS A 283 4.22 11.96 -14.69
C CYS A 283 2.94 11.20 -15.07
N TYR A 284 2.84 9.94 -14.67
CA TYR A 284 1.68 9.09 -14.86
C TYR A 284 1.25 8.51 -13.51
N HIS A 285 0.03 8.78 -13.07
CA HIS A 285 -0.53 8.27 -11.82
C HIS A 285 -1.79 7.45 -12.09
N ALA A 286 -1.72 6.13 -11.91
CA ALA A 286 -2.89 5.26 -11.91
C ALA A 286 -3.49 5.22 -10.50
N PHE A 287 -4.75 5.61 -10.32
CA PHE A 287 -5.40 5.61 -9.00
C PHE A 287 -6.67 4.76 -8.96
N SER A 288 -6.98 4.24 -7.78
CA SER A 288 -8.14 3.40 -7.49
C SER A 288 -9.38 4.26 -7.23
N VAL A 289 -10.50 3.89 -7.87
CA VAL A 289 -11.81 4.52 -7.62
C VAL A 289 -12.73 3.77 -6.66
N HIS A 290 -12.34 2.57 -6.22
CA HIS A 290 -13.13 1.75 -5.29
C HIS A 290 -12.47 1.58 -3.92
N GLU A 291 -11.23 2.04 -3.71
CA GLU A 291 -10.64 2.07 -2.37
C GLU A 291 -11.42 3.03 -1.45
N GLN A 292 -11.67 2.60 -0.21
CA GLN A 292 -12.56 3.29 0.71
C GLN A 292 -12.05 3.28 2.17
N ARG A 293 -10.95 2.59 2.45
CA ARG A 293 -10.35 2.58 3.78
C ARG A 293 -9.84 3.96 4.15
N MET A 294 -10.09 4.33 5.41
CA MET A 294 -9.66 5.63 5.93
C MET A 294 -8.15 5.69 6.13
N SER A 295 -7.50 4.56 6.39
CA SER A 295 -6.04 4.45 6.41
C SER A 295 -5.37 4.56 5.04
N PHE A 296 -6.12 4.61 3.93
CA PHE A 296 -5.61 4.70 2.54
C PHE A 296 -6.14 5.93 1.78
N PRO A 297 -5.94 7.16 2.29
CA PRO A 297 -6.28 8.37 1.55
C PRO A 297 -5.47 8.45 0.24
N LEU A 298 -6.07 9.01 -0.80
CA LEU A 298 -5.40 9.21 -2.08
C LEU A 298 -4.64 10.53 -2.11
N ASP A 299 -3.36 10.48 -2.43
CA ASP A 299 -2.57 11.66 -2.77
C ASP A 299 -2.63 11.94 -4.27
N SER A 300 -3.46 12.90 -4.69
CA SER A 300 -3.50 13.31 -6.10
C SER A 300 -2.18 13.99 -6.52
N ILE A 301 -1.82 13.86 -7.79
CA ILE A 301 -0.65 14.57 -8.36
C ILE A 301 -0.97 16.01 -8.79
N ARG A 302 -2.24 16.45 -8.67
CA ARG A 302 -2.61 17.84 -8.88
C ARG A 302 -2.19 18.68 -7.67
N ASN A 303 -1.79 19.92 -7.93
CA ASN A 303 -1.58 20.93 -6.91
C ASN A 303 -2.75 21.94 -6.98
N GLY A 304 -3.60 21.94 -5.94
CA GLY A 304 -4.86 22.66 -5.94
C GLY A 304 -5.80 22.18 -7.06
N GLY A 305 -6.05 23.04 -8.04
CA GLY A 305 -6.88 22.74 -9.22
C GLY A 305 -6.10 22.42 -10.50
N SER A 306 -4.76 22.44 -10.47
CA SER A 306 -3.91 22.35 -11.66
C SER A 306 -2.92 21.19 -11.59
N TYR A 307 -2.56 20.65 -12.75
CA TYR A 307 -1.48 19.67 -12.87
C TYR A 307 -0.11 20.33 -13.11
N GLY A 308 0.03 21.65 -13.00
CA GLY A 308 1.33 22.32 -13.16
C GLY A 308 1.98 22.11 -14.54
N GLY A 309 3.32 22.18 -14.58
CA GLY A 309 4.11 21.99 -15.80
C GLY A 309 4.45 20.52 -16.11
N GLY A 310 4.92 20.28 -17.34
CA GLY A 310 5.22 18.93 -17.86
C GLY A 310 3.99 18.21 -18.40
N ILE A 311 4.17 16.98 -18.88
CA ILE A 311 3.04 16.12 -19.28
C ILE A 311 2.64 15.29 -18.07
N ARG A 312 1.44 15.55 -17.54
CA ARG A 312 0.89 14.81 -16.39
C ARG A 312 -0.42 14.16 -16.76
N GLU A 313 -0.52 12.88 -16.44
CA GLU A 313 -1.72 12.05 -16.61
C GLU A 313 -2.06 11.40 -15.26
N GLU A 314 -3.22 11.71 -14.70
CA GLU A 314 -3.83 11.03 -13.56
C GLU A 314 -5.02 10.24 -14.09
N VAL A 315 -5.00 8.93 -13.90
CA VAL A 315 -5.84 7.99 -14.63
C VAL A 315 -6.60 7.11 -13.64
N ALA A 316 -7.92 7.15 -13.74
CA ALA A 316 -8.85 6.42 -12.90
C ALA A 316 -8.99 4.96 -13.37
N TYR A 317 -8.77 4.02 -12.45
CA TYR A 317 -8.92 2.57 -12.66
C TYR A 317 -9.95 1.98 -11.71
N PRO A 318 -10.71 0.96 -12.16
CA PRO A 318 -11.53 0.18 -11.27
C PRO A 318 -10.67 -0.71 -10.37
N GLY A 319 -11.21 -1.01 -9.20
CA GLY A 319 -10.61 -1.89 -8.21
C GLY A 319 -10.17 -1.11 -6.98
N VAL A 320 -9.85 -1.82 -5.90
CA VAL A 320 -9.28 -1.24 -4.67
C VAL A 320 -7.76 -1.05 -4.80
N HIS A 321 -7.07 -0.66 -3.74
CA HIS A 321 -5.65 -0.28 -3.77
C HIS A 321 -4.72 -1.24 -4.53
N SER A 322 -4.73 -2.54 -4.18
CA SER A 322 -3.88 -3.56 -4.80
C SER A 322 -4.44 -4.14 -6.10
N ASP A 323 -5.70 -3.84 -6.44
CA ASP A 323 -6.20 -4.06 -7.82
C ASP A 323 -5.55 -3.08 -8.80
N VAL A 324 -4.96 -1.99 -8.32
CA VAL A 324 -4.22 -1.03 -9.15
C VAL A 324 -2.71 -1.28 -9.07
N GLY A 325 -2.17 -1.43 -7.86
CA GLY A 325 -0.73 -1.59 -7.65
C GLY A 325 -0.18 -3.01 -7.76
N GLY A 326 -1.05 -4.03 -7.76
CA GLY A 326 -0.63 -5.42 -7.54
C GLY A 326 -0.45 -5.73 -6.04
N GLY A 327 -0.32 -7.01 -5.71
CA GLY A 327 -0.22 -7.47 -4.32
C GLY A 327 -1.09 -8.69 -4.03
N TYR A 328 -2.22 -8.82 -4.72
CA TYR A 328 -3.12 -9.95 -4.53
C TYR A 328 -2.60 -11.21 -5.23
N ALA A 329 -2.71 -12.37 -4.57
CA ALA A 329 -2.51 -13.70 -5.11
C ALA A 329 -3.63 -14.07 -6.09
N PRO A 330 -3.43 -15.06 -6.99
CA PRO A 330 -4.51 -15.55 -7.83
C PRO A 330 -5.65 -16.11 -6.97
N ASN A 331 -6.90 -15.82 -7.33
CA ASN A 331 -8.09 -16.41 -6.69
C ASN A 331 -8.38 -15.96 -5.26
N GLU A 332 -7.59 -15.04 -4.71
CA GLU A 332 -7.89 -14.38 -3.43
C GLU A 332 -9.29 -13.73 -3.47
N GLN A 333 -10.07 -13.87 -2.39
CA GLN A 333 -11.50 -13.51 -2.32
C GLN A 333 -12.38 -14.13 -3.42
N GLY A 334 -11.91 -15.20 -4.07
CA GLY A 334 -12.59 -15.82 -5.20
C GLY A 334 -12.55 -15.01 -6.49
N LYS A 335 -11.64 -14.02 -6.58
CA LYS A 335 -11.47 -13.11 -7.71
C LYS A 335 -10.60 -13.73 -8.82
N GLY A 336 -10.93 -13.46 -10.06
CA GLY A 336 -10.40 -14.02 -11.29
C GLY A 336 -11.47 -14.68 -12.19
N GLY A 337 -12.71 -14.80 -11.71
CA GLY A 337 -13.81 -15.44 -12.44
C GLY A 337 -13.69 -16.97 -12.56
N ALA A 338 -14.64 -17.58 -13.27
CA ALA A 338 -14.81 -19.04 -13.31
C ALA A 338 -13.64 -19.81 -13.97
N THR A 339 -12.83 -19.13 -14.80
CA THR A 339 -11.72 -19.76 -15.54
C THR A 339 -10.37 -19.57 -14.88
N SER A 340 -10.28 -18.82 -13.77
CA SER A 340 -9.02 -18.56 -13.09
C SER A 340 -8.47 -19.80 -12.41
N LYS A 341 -7.14 -19.93 -12.40
CA LYS A 341 -6.41 -21.06 -11.81
C LYS A 341 -5.53 -20.56 -10.66
N ALA A 342 -5.28 -21.41 -9.67
CA ALA A 342 -4.56 -21.07 -8.43
C ALA A 342 -3.11 -20.55 -8.59
N ASN A 343 -2.56 -20.54 -9.81
CA ASN A 343 -1.21 -20.05 -10.10
C ASN A 343 -1.17 -19.20 -11.39
N ASP A 344 -2.26 -18.51 -11.71
CA ASP A 344 -2.42 -17.75 -12.94
C ASP A 344 -2.68 -16.27 -12.62
N ASP A 345 -1.71 -15.41 -12.95
CA ASP A 345 -1.85 -13.97 -12.75
C ASP A 345 -2.72 -13.29 -13.82
N SER A 346 -3.08 -14.01 -14.90
CA SER A 346 -3.71 -13.41 -16.07
C SER A 346 -5.11 -12.86 -15.82
N HIS A 347 -5.77 -13.31 -14.75
CA HIS A 347 -7.09 -12.85 -14.34
C HIS A 347 -7.06 -11.72 -13.29
N LYS A 348 -5.89 -11.28 -12.83
CA LYS A 348 -5.81 -10.22 -11.82
C LYS A 348 -6.10 -8.86 -12.44
N LEU A 349 -6.99 -8.09 -11.81
CA LEU A 349 -7.37 -6.76 -12.29
C LEU A 349 -6.15 -5.82 -12.42
N SER A 350 -5.15 -5.99 -11.55
CA SER A 350 -3.87 -5.26 -11.57
C SER A 350 -3.02 -5.45 -12.82
N GLN A 351 -3.32 -6.44 -13.67
CA GLN A 351 -2.70 -6.58 -14.98
C GLN A 351 -3.05 -5.44 -15.94
N ILE A 352 -4.24 -4.85 -15.80
CA ILE A 352 -4.67 -3.74 -16.66
C ILE A 352 -3.75 -2.50 -16.46
N PRO A 353 -3.61 -1.94 -15.25
CA PRO A 353 -2.71 -0.82 -15.00
C PRO A 353 -1.22 -1.18 -15.17
N LEU A 354 -0.81 -2.45 -14.98
CA LEU A 354 0.55 -2.91 -15.31
C LEU A 354 0.89 -2.66 -16.79
N HIS A 355 0.02 -3.11 -17.69
CA HIS A 355 0.23 -2.98 -19.14
C HIS A 355 0.23 -1.52 -19.59
N ASP A 356 -0.64 -0.70 -19.00
CA ASP A 356 -0.71 0.73 -19.28
C ASP A 356 0.55 1.47 -18.80
N MET A 357 0.99 1.24 -17.55
CA MET A 357 2.21 1.83 -17.01
C MET A 357 3.45 1.40 -17.79
N TYR A 358 3.56 0.11 -18.12
CA TYR A 358 4.65 -0.42 -18.94
C TYR A 358 4.76 0.31 -20.28
N LEU A 359 3.64 0.42 -21.01
CA LEU A 359 3.65 1.08 -22.32
C LEU A 359 3.93 2.58 -22.20
N LYS A 360 3.40 3.25 -21.16
CA LYS A 360 3.65 4.67 -20.89
C LYS A 360 5.13 4.93 -20.57
N ALA A 361 5.70 4.17 -19.64
CA ALA A 361 7.11 4.24 -19.27
C ALA A 361 8.01 4.01 -20.50
N ALA A 362 7.75 2.95 -21.28
CA ALA A 362 8.45 2.68 -22.53
C ALA A 362 8.35 3.86 -23.52
N SER A 363 7.16 4.42 -23.71
CA SER A 363 6.91 5.52 -24.66
C SER A 363 7.57 6.84 -24.29
N TYR A 364 7.94 7.01 -23.01
CA TYR A 364 8.61 8.18 -22.47
C TYR A 364 10.09 7.94 -22.15
N GLY A 365 10.67 6.83 -22.62
CA GLY A 365 12.12 6.62 -22.58
C GLY A 365 12.65 5.98 -21.31
N VAL A 366 11.80 5.30 -20.54
CA VAL A 366 12.27 4.36 -19.51
C VAL A 366 12.84 3.11 -20.21
N PRO A 367 14.08 2.69 -19.92
CA PRO A 367 14.68 1.51 -20.55
C PRO A 367 14.05 0.20 -20.07
N LEU A 368 13.01 -0.25 -20.77
CA LEU A 368 12.34 -1.54 -20.54
C LEU A 368 12.67 -2.52 -21.68
N VAL A 369 12.50 -3.81 -21.43
CA VAL A 369 12.62 -4.85 -22.48
C VAL A 369 11.37 -4.85 -23.35
N ASP A 370 11.51 -5.21 -24.63
CA ASP A 370 10.42 -5.27 -25.61
C ASP A 370 9.62 -6.58 -25.53
N SER A 371 8.58 -6.69 -26.37
CA SER A 371 7.73 -7.87 -26.49
C SER A 371 8.50 -9.12 -26.85
N ASP A 372 9.51 -9.00 -27.71
CA ASP A 372 10.31 -10.14 -28.14
C ASP A 372 11.13 -10.69 -26.97
N SER A 373 11.72 -9.80 -26.17
CA SER A 373 12.45 -10.16 -24.96
C SER A 373 11.52 -10.73 -23.89
N ILE A 374 10.32 -10.16 -23.71
CA ILE A 374 9.30 -10.69 -22.79
C ILE A 374 8.91 -12.11 -23.21
N SER A 375 8.64 -12.35 -24.50
CA SER A 375 8.22 -13.65 -25.01
C SER A 375 9.24 -14.78 -24.79
N LYS A 376 10.52 -14.43 -24.63
CA LYS A 376 11.63 -15.37 -24.39
C LYS A 376 11.87 -15.66 -22.92
N ARG A 377 11.21 -14.94 -22.01
CA ARG A 377 11.38 -15.06 -20.56
C ARG A 377 10.10 -15.56 -19.92
N ALA A 378 10.08 -16.84 -19.51
CA ALA A 378 8.90 -17.50 -18.97
C ALA A 378 8.28 -16.78 -17.76
N ASP A 379 9.11 -16.17 -16.92
CA ASP A 379 8.67 -15.35 -15.79
C ASP A 379 7.97 -14.06 -16.25
N LEU A 380 8.52 -13.34 -17.23
CA LEU A 380 7.86 -12.15 -17.79
C LEU A 380 6.61 -12.48 -18.60
N VAL A 381 6.58 -13.61 -19.31
CA VAL A 381 5.37 -14.10 -19.98
C VAL A 381 4.25 -14.31 -18.96
N ALA A 382 4.56 -14.91 -17.82
CA ALA A 382 3.58 -15.13 -16.76
C ALA A 382 3.17 -13.81 -16.08
N ASP A 383 4.12 -12.91 -15.82
CA ASP A 383 3.88 -11.62 -15.17
C ASP A 383 3.02 -10.66 -16.00
N PHE A 384 3.13 -10.72 -17.33
CA PHE A 384 2.34 -9.91 -18.27
C PHE A 384 1.25 -10.70 -18.99
N ALA A 385 0.93 -11.91 -18.49
CA ALA A 385 -0.21 -12.65 -19.02
C ALA A 385 -1.50 -11.88 -18.70
N LEU A 386 -2.45 -11.86 -19.65
CA LEU A 386 -3.69 -11.13 -19.49
C LEU A 386 -4.84 -11.89 -20.17
N ALA A 387 -5.81 -12.33 -19.38
CA ALA A 387 -6.89 -13.18 -19.84
C ALA A 387 -7.92 -12.39 -20.66
N PRO A 388 -8.44 -12.93 -21.78
CA PRO A 388 -9.49 -12.27 -22.55
C PRO A 388 -10.74 -11.93 -21.72
N SER A 389 -11.12 -12.81 -20.77
CA SER A 389 -12.27 -12.57 -19.90
C SER A 389 -12.10 -11.35 -18.99
N LEU A 390 -10.87 -11.10 -18.51
CA LEU A 390 -10.55 -9.90 -17.73
C LEU A 390 -10.63 -8.64 -18.62
N ILE A 391 -10.08 -8.70 -19.83
CA ILE A 391 -10.15 -7.60 -20.82
C ILE A 391 -11.61 -7.25 -21.10
N ASP A 392 -12.43 -8.27 -21.36
CA ASP A 392 -13.84 -8.10 -21.69
C ASP A 392 -14.61 -7.50 -20.52
N ALA A 393 -14.40 -7.98 -19.30
CA ALA A 393 -15.03 -7.43 -18.09
C ALA A 393 -14.62 -5.97 -17.85
N PHE A 394 -13.32 -5.65 -17.92
CA PHE A 394 -12.81 -4.29 -17.77
C PHE A 394 -13.38 -3.35 -18.84
N ASN A 395 -13.33 -3.76 -20.11
CA ASN A 395 -13.83 -2.94 -21.22
C ASN A 395 -15.36 -2.77 -21.18
N ALA A 396 -16.09 -3.80 -20.75
CA ALA A 396 -17.53 -3.71 -20.56
C ALA A 396 -17.88 -2.72 -19.44
N TRP A 397 -17.19 -2.78 -18.29
CA TRP A 397 -17.34 -1.80 -17.22
C TRP A 397 -16.95 -0.39 -17.68
N ARG A 398 -15.87 -0.24 -18.46
CA ARG A 398 -15.41 1.07 -18.94
C ARG A 398 -16.48 1.78 -19.79
N LYS A 399 -17.37 1.05 -20.47
CA LYS A 399 -18.51 1.61 -21.22
C LYS A 399 -19.63 2.13 -20.33
N THR A 400 -19.63 1.78 -19.04
CA THR A 400 -20.65 2.19 -18.06
C THR A 400 -20.35 3.53 -17.39
N VAL A 401 -19.11 4.02 -17.51
CA VAL A 401 -18.67 5.27 -16.88
C VAL A 401 -18.44 6.35 -17.94
N GLU A 402 -19.07 7.50 -17.73
CA GLU A 402 -18.94 8.69 -18.57
C GLU A 402 -17.66 9.47 -18.24
N ASN A 403 -17.30 10.45 -19.06
CA ASN A 403 -16.13 11.28 -18.79
C ASN A 403 -16.27 12.06 -17.48
N VAL A 404 -15.15 12.21 -16.76
CA VAL A 404 -15.08 12.89 -15.45
C VAL A 404 -14.24 14.16 -15.54
N SER A 405 -14.64 15.17 -14.77
CA SER A 405 -13.97 16.48 -14.68
C SER A 405 -12.94 16.58 -13.57
N SER A 406 -13.09 15.79 -12.49
CA SER A 406 -12.23 15.83 -11.32
C SER A 406 -12.00 14.46 -10.71
N VAL A 407 -10.94 14.33 -9.90
CA VAL A 407 -10.65 13.11 -9.14
C VAL A 407 -11.83 12.80 -8.22
N GLU A 408 -12.40 13.82 -7.58
CA GLU A 408 -13.59 13.70 -6.74
C GLU A 408 -14.77 13.08 -7.50
N ASP A 409 -15.02 13.51 -8.74
CA ASP A 409 -16.12 12.98 -9.55
C ASP A 409 -15.88 11.52 -9.90
N ALA A 410 -14.64 11.14 -10.26
CA ALA A 410 -14.26 9.75 -10.52
C ALA A 410 -14.49 8.86 -9.29
N LEU A 411 -14.07 9.34 -8.11
CA LEU A 411 -14.25 8.63 -6.85
C LEU A 411 -15.73 8.54 -6.44
N LYS A 412 -16.55 9.57 -6.70
CA LYS A 412 -18.01 9.54 -6.47
C LYS A 412 -18.70 8.52 -7.37
N VAL A 413 -18.32 8.44 -8.64
CA VAL A 413 -18.85 7.43 -9.59
C VAL A 413 -18.51 6.02 -9.10
N GLY A 414 -17.24 5.77 -8.76
CA GLY A 414 -16.79 4.47 -8.25
C GLY A 414 -17.50 4.08 -6.94
N LEU A 415 -17.54 5.00 -5.97
CA LEU A 415 -18.23 4.79 -4.70
C LEU A 415 -19.74 4.50 -4.91
N GLY A 416 -20.39 5.26 -5.79
CA GLY A 416 -21.81 5.07 -6.08
C GLY A 416 -22.13 3.69 -6.66
N GLN A 417 -21.34 3.20 -7.62
CA GLN A 417 -21.50 1.84 -8.18
C GLN A 417 -21.22 0.77 -7.12
N MET A 418 -20.18 0.96 -6.31
CA MET A 418 -19.80 0.00 -5.29
C MET A 418 -20.82 -0.07 -4.15
N LEU A 419 -21.41 1.05 -3.74
CA LEU A 419 -22.53 1.08 -2.77
C LEU A 419 -23.74 0.31 -3.28
N ALA A 420 -24.13 0.53 -4.54
CA ALA A 420 -25.24 -0.21 -5.14
C ALA A 420 -24.95 -1.73 -5.22
N TRP A 421 -23.72 -2.11 -5.59
CA TRP A 421 -23.31 -3.52 -5.61
C TRP A 421 -23.29 -4.13 -4.21
N ARG A 422 -22.80 -3.42 -3.20
CA ARG A 422 -22.84 -3.91 -1.80
C ARG A 422 -24.26 -4.04 -1.28
N THR A 423 -25.16 -3.12 -1.61
CA THR A 423 -26.59 -3.26 -1.29
C THR A 423 -27.18 -4.51 -1.94
N LEU A 424 -26.83 -4.78 -3.21
CA LEU A 424 -27.23 -6.01 -3.90
C LEU A 424 -26.71 -7.26 -3.18
N ARG A 425 -25.43 -7.27 -2.76
CA ARG A 425 -24.80 -8.39 -2.06
C ARG A 425 -25.17 -8.53 -0.58
N ALA A 426 -25.83 -7.52 -0.02
CA ALA A 426 -26.42 -7.51 1.32
C ALA A 426 -27.89 -8.00 1.36
N ASP A 427 -28.51 -8.32 0.22
CA ASP A 427 -29.92 -8.74 0.11
C ASP A 427 -30.16 -10.15 0.63
N ILE A 428 -30.07 -10.32 1.96
CA ILE A 428 -30.16 -11.61 2.67
C ILE A 428 -31.48 -12.37 2.43
N GLY A 429 -32.56 -11.66 2.10
CA GLY A 429 -33.85 -12.27 1.74
C GLY A 429 -33.85 -12.97 0.38
N ASN A 430 -32.81 -12.78 -0.45
CA ASN A 430 -32.70 -13.37 -1.77
C ASN A 430 -31.37 -14.12 -1.94
N PRO A 431 -31.36 -15.47 -1.87
CA PRO A 431 -30.13 -16.26 -2.01
C PRO A 431 -29.39 -16.07 -3.34
N GLN A 432 -30.06 -15.65 -4.42
CA GLN A 432 -29.41 -15.37 -5.71
C GLN A 432 -28.70 -14.02 -5.73
N ARG A 433 -28.98 -13.14 -4.77
CA ARG A 433 -28.36 -11.81 -4.65
C ARG A 433 -27.36 -11.75 -3.50
N TYR A 434 -27.69 -12.36 -2.37
CA TYR A 434 -26.84 -12.37 -1.19
C TYR A 434 -25.46 -12.97 -1.48
N VAL A 435 -24.44 -12.42 -0.82
CA VAL A 435 -23.03 -12.73 -1.08
C VAL A 435 -22.73 -14.24 -1.01
N THR A 436 -23.29 -14.96 -0.06
CA THR A 436 -23.00 -16.40 0.17
C THR A 436 -23.54 -17.31 -0.95
N GLY A 437 -24.54 -16.84 -1.69
CA GLY A 437 -25.07 -17.54 -2.85
C GLY A 437 -24.20 -17.40 -4.11
N GLN A 438 -23.29 -16.42 -4.13
CA GLN A 438 -22.56 -16.05 -5.33
C GLN A 438 -21.41 -17.02 -5.66
N PRO A 439 -21.10 -17.22 -6.95
CA PRO A 439 -19.99 -18.07 -7.36
C PRO A 439 -18.63 -17.63 -6.81
N PHE A 440 -18.34 -16.31 -6.76
CA PHE A 440 -17.06 -15.83 -6.26
C PHE A 440 -16.86 -16.14 -4.78
N PHE A 441 -17.90 -15.97 -3.96
CA PHE A 441 -17.87 -16.34 -2.54
C PHE A 441 -17.53 -17.82 -2.35
N LYS A 442 -18.16 -18.72 -3.12
CA LYS A 442 -17.93 -20.16 -3.05
C LYS A 442 -16.52 -20.58 -3.47
N ARG A 443 -15.83 -19.75 -4.26
CA ARG A 443 -14.43 -19.96 -4.66
C ARG A 443 -13.44 -19.36 -3.68
N ALA A 444 -13.88 -18.45 -2.81
CA ALA A 444 -13.02 -17.75 -1.87
C ALA A 444 -12.45 -18.73 -0.83
N HIS A 445 -11.19 -18.53 -0.45
CA HIS A 445 -10.46 -19.42 0.43
C HIS A 445 -10.92 -19.25 1.88
N GLU A 446 -11.00 -20.34 2.64
CA GLU A 446 -11.40 -20.31 4.04
C GLU A 446 -10.61 -21.35 4.84
N ASP A 447 -9.72 -20.88 5.70
CA ASP A 447 -8.99 -21.72 6.64
C ASP A 447 -9.87 -22.14 7.82
N GLN A 448 -9.57 -23.29 8.42
CA GLN A 448 -10.30 -23.76 9.61
C GLN A 448 -10.09 -22.87 10.83
N MET A 449 -8.92 -22.23 10.93
CA MET A 449 -8.54 -21.36 12.03
C MET A 449 -8.55 -19.92 11.57
N THR A 450 -9.28 -19.07 12.28
CA THR A 450 -9.23 -17.61 12.07
C THR A 450 -7.94 -17.04 12.66
N PRO A 451 -7.45 -15.88 12.16
CA PRO A 451 -6.35 -15.15 12.79
C PRO A 451 -6.48 -15.04 14.32
N HIS A 452 -7.69 -14.77 14.81
CA HIS A 452 -7.97 -14.70 16.24
C HIS A 452 -7.83 -16.06 16.94
N LYS A 453 -8.39 -17.13 16.39
CA LYS A 453 -8.24 -18.49 16.94
C LYS A 453 -6.78 -18.94 16.96
N VAL A 454 -5.99 -18.58 15.95
CA VAL A 454 -4.54 -18.84 15.96
C VAL A 454 -3.87 -18.08 17.09
N GLN A 455 -4.20 -16.79 17.27
CA GLN A 455 -3.67 -15.96 18.35
C GLN A 455 -4.00 -16.54 19.74
N GLN A 456 -5.22 -17.06 19.94
CA GLN A 456 -5.62 -17.70 21.19
C GLN A 456 -4.94 -19.05 21.44
N ALA A 457 -4.72 -19.85 20.39
CA ALA A 457 -4.15 -21.19 20.50
C ALA A 457 -2.62 -21.19 20.59
N LEU A 458 -1.95 -20.16 20.05
CA LEU A 458 -0.48 -20.09 19.95
C LEU A 458 0.24 -20.16 21.31
N PRO A 459 -0.17 -19.46 22.38
CA PRO A 459 0.49 -19.56 23.69
C PRO A 459 0.51 -20.99 24.23
N LYS A 460 -0.63 -21.70 24.16
CA LYS A 460 -0.74 -23.09 24.58
C LYS A 460 0.10 -24.03 23.70
N ALA A 461 0.22 -23.75 22.41
CA ALA A 461 1.11 -24.49 21.52
C ALA A 461 2.58 -24.29 21.91
N ALA A 462 3.00 -23.05 22.20
CA ALA A 462 4.34 -22.71 22.64
C ALA A 462 4.69 -23.33 24.00
N GLU A 463 3.76 -23.30 24.96
CA GLU A 463 3.91 -23.95 26.27
C GLU A 463 4.10 -25.46 26.18
N ASN A 464 3.59 -26.11 25.14
CA ASN A 464 3.73 -27.55 24.95
C ASN A 464 4.92 -27.93 24.06
N ASP A 465 5.55 -26.97 23.40
CA ASP A 465 6.65 -27.21 22.48
C ASP A 465 7.99 -27.42 23.20
N ALA A 466 8.63 -28.57 22.96
CA ALA A 466 9.89 -28.93 23.61
C ALA A 466 11.03 -27.97 23.25
N THR A 467 11.05 -27.47 22.00
CA THR A 467 12.06 -26.51 21.54
C THR A 467 11.88 -25.16 22.22
N MET A 468 10.64 -24.64 22.30
CA MET A 468 10.34 -23.42 23.05
C MET A 468 10.72 -23.54 24.53
N LYS A 469 10.39 -24.64 25.20
CA LYS A 469 10.79 -24.86 26.61
C LYS A 469 12.30 -24.79 26.78
N LYS A 470 13.06 -25.40 25.87
CA LYS A 470 14.52 -25.38 25.90
C LYS A 470 15.06 -23.97 25.70
N LEU A 471 14.54 -23.23 24.73
CA LEU A 471 14.96 -21.84 24.45
C LEU A 471 14.60 -20.89 25.61
N GLN A 472 13.40 -21.01 26.17
CA GLN A 472 12.98 -20.25 27.35
C GLN A 472 13.90 -20.52 28.55
N SER A 473 14.22 -21.79 28.80
CA SER A 473 15.17 -22.16 29.87
C SER A 473 16.56 -21.54 29.66
N GLN A 474 17.05 -21.50 28.41
CA GLN A 474 18.31 -20.85 28.05
C GLN A 474 18.24 -19.33 28.26
N TYR A 475 17.13 -18.70 27.87
CA TYR A 475 16.89 -17.27 28.06
C TYR A 475 16.88 -16.89 29.54
N ASP A 476 16.16 -17.65 30.37
CA ASP A 476 16.04 -17.41 31.80
C ASP A 476 17.40 -17.59 32.51
N LEU A 477 18.20 -18.57 32.10
CA LEU A 477 19.57 -18.75 32.61
C LEU A 477 20.48 -17.56 32.25
N LEU A 478 20.45 -17.10 31.00
CA LEU A 478 21.22 -15.93 30.57
C LEU A 478 20.80 -14.66 31.34
N ARG A 479 19.49 -14.47 31.53
CA ARG A 479 18.94 -13.34 32.28
C ARG A 479 19.33 -13.39 33.76
N ALA A 480 19.24 -14.56 34.40
CA ALA A 480 19.64 -14.75 35.78
C ALA A 480 21.13 -14.44 35.98
N ASN A 481 22.00 -14.98 35.11
CA ASN A 481 23.44 -14.74 35.14
C ASN A 481 23.79 -13.25 34.98
N ALA A 482 23.06 -12.52 34.12
CA ALA A 482 23.23 -11.09 33.96
C ALA A 482 22.84 -10.30 35.24
N MET A 483 21.78 -10.73 35.94
CA MET A 483 21.28 -10.06 37.16
C MET A 483 22.11 -10.35 38.42
N THR A 484 22.85 -11.46 38.48
CA THR A 484 23.69 -11.83 39.64
C THR A 484 25.09 -11.19 39.65
N SER A 485 25.44 -10.37 38.65
CA SER A 485 26.77 -9.75 38.50
C SER A 485 26.83 -8.37 39.19
N SER A 486 27.30 -8.29 40.45
CA SER A 486 27.53 -7.00 41.13
C SER A 486 28.91 -6.38 40.83
N ILE A 487 29.00 -5.04 40.94
CA ILE A 487 30.14 -4.12 40.69
C ILE A 487 30.64 -4.00 39.24
N GLY A 488 30.25 -4.90 38.32
CA GLY A 488 30.52 -4.80 36.87
C GLY A 488 29.27 -4.78 35.97
N GLY A 489 28.08 -4.54 36.54
CA GLY A 489 26.78 -4.83 35.92
C GLY A 489 26.53 -4.23 34.53
N TYR A 490 27.09 -3.06 34.22
CA TYR A 490 26.98 -2.45 32.89
C TYR A 490 27.77 -3.23 31.82
N ALA A 491 28.97 -3.73 32.15
CA ALA A 491 29.82 -4.49 31.22
C ALA A 491 29.30 -5.93 30.99
N SER A 492 28.71 -6.56 32.02
CA SER A 492 28.09 -7.90 31.94
C SER A 492 26.76 -7.89 31.17
N TYR A 493 25.96 -6.83 31.32
CA TYR A 493 24.76 -6.61 30.51
C TYR A 493 25.11 -6.36 29.03
N MET A 494 26.13 -5.53 28.76
CA MET A 494 26.62 -5.30 27.39
C MET A 494 27.20 -6.56 26.73
N SER A 495 27.84 -7.47 27.49
CA SER A 495 28.44 -8.70 26.94
C SER A 495 27.46 -9.86 26.72
N SER A 496 26.36 -9.92 27.49
CA SER A 496 25.30 -10.95 27.33
C SER A 496 24.24 -10.57 26.28
N THR A 497 24.13 -9.29 25.93
CA THR A 497 23.16 -8.77 24.93
C THR A 497 23.16 -9.54 23.59
N PRO A 498 24.30 -9.91 22.98
CA PRO A 498 24.31 -10.68 21.74
C PRO A 498 23.75 -12.09 21.90
N GLN A 499 24.08 -12.80 22.99
CA GLN A 499 23.59 -14.15 23.25
C GLN A 499 22.10 -14.16 23.59
N VAL A 500 21.66 -13.19 24.40
CA VAL A 500 20.23 -12.97 24.70
C VAL A 500 19.45 -12.68 23.42
N LYS A 501 19.99 -11.86 22.53
CA LYS A 501 19.37 -11.58 21.22
C LYS A 501 19.26 -12.85 20.37
N VAL A 502 20.32 -13.65 20.26
CA VAL A 502 20.28 -14.91 19.49
C VAL A 502 19.20 -15.87 20.02
N VAL A 503 19.09 -16.03 21.34
CA VAL A 503 18.06 -16.89 21.93
C VAL A 503 16.66 -16.33 21.69
N ARG A 504 16.46 -15.01 21.84
CA ARG A 504 15.19 -14.35 21.54
C ARG A 504 14.80 -14.52 20.07
N ASP A 505 15.71 -14.24 19.14
CA ASP A 505 15.49 -14.42 17.71
C ASP A 505 15.11 -15.89 17.41
N ALA A 506 15.75 -16.87 18.05
CA ALA A 506 15.39 -18.27 17.91
C ALA A 506 13.99 -18.62 18.46
N MET A 507 13.58 -18.00 19.58
CA MET A 507 12.22 -18.13 20.12
C MET A 507 11.19 -17.53 19.17
N ASP A 508 11.45 -16.36 18.60
CA ASP A 508 10.57 -15.71 17.63
C ASP A 508 10.41 -16.58 16.37
N ARG A 509 11.52 -17.12 15.84
CA ARG A 509 11.50 -18.05 14.70
C ARG A 509 10.71 -19.32 14.99
N ARG A 510 10.76 -19.82 16.24
CA ARG A 510 9.99 -20.99 16.65
C ARG A 510 8.50 -20.65 16.81
N ASN A 511 8.16 -19.47 17.34
CA ASN A 511 6.79 -18.97 17.37
C ASN A 511 6.20 -18.80 15.97
N GLU A 512 6.95 -18.30 15.00
CA GLU A 512 6.52 -18.19 13.59
C GLU A 512 6.17 -19.58 12.99
N GLN A 513 6.98 -20.60 13.30
CA GLN A 513 6.71 -21.98 12.88
C GLN A 513 5.46 -22.55 13.56
N LEU A 514 5.31 -22.31 14.87
CA LEU A 514 4.14 -22.74 15.62
C LEU A 514 2.87 -22.04 15.14
N ALA A 515 2.92 -20.75 14.82
CA ALA A 515 1.80 -20.00 14.28
C ALA A 515 1.30 -20.63 12.96
N GLY A 516 2.21 -20.92 12.04
CA GLY A 516 1.87 -21.63 10.80
C GLY A 516 1.24 -23.01 11.04
N ALA A 517 1.74 -23.76 12.02
CA ALA A 517 1.21 -25.08 12.37
C ALA A 517 -0.15 -25.03 13.06
N VAL A 518 -0.38 -24.03 13.92
CA VAL A 518 -1.66 -23.79 14.58
C VAL A 518 -2.70 -23.32 13.58
N ALA A 519 -2.33 -22.47 12.62
CA ALA A 519 -3.23 -21.96 11.57
C ALA A 519 -3.75 -23.06 10.64
N HIS A 520 -2.94 -24.09 10.39
CA HIS A 520 -3.26 -25.13 9.41
C HIS A 520 -3.20 -26.53 10.05
N PRO A 521 -4.15 -26.86 10.95
CA PRO A 521 -4.17 -28.14 11.62
C PRO A 521 -4.28 -29.29 10.61
N GLY A 522 -3.47 -30.34 10.79
CA GLY A 522 -3.46 -31.51 9.92
C GLY A 522 -2.70 -31.34 8.59
N VAL A 523 -2.21 -30.14 8.27
CA VAL A 523 -1.35 -29.93 7.11
C VAL A 523 0.06 -30.45 7.40
N ASN A 524 0.59 -31.29 6.51
CA ASN A 524 1.96 -31.76 6.61
C ASN A 524 2.94 -30.64 6.23
N LYS A 525 3.86 -30.29 7.14
CA LYS A 525 4.82 -29.18 7.00
C LYS A 525 4.14 -27.85 6.61
N PRO A 526 3.29 -27.32 7.49
CA PRO A 526 2.63 -26.04 7.25
C PRO A 526 3.67 -24.93 7.13
N LYS A 527 3.42 -23.96 6.25
CA LYS A 527 4.34 -22.83 6.07
C LYS A 527 4.38 -22.00 7.36
N PRO A 528 5.56 -21.61 7.86
CA PRO A 528 5.66 -20.71 8.99
C PRO A 528 5.15 -19.30 8.62
N ALA A 529 4.85 -18.48 9.62
CA ALA A 529 4.74 -17.03 9.41
C ALA A 529 6.03 -16.47 8.81
N ARG A 530 5.96 -15.35 8.08
CA ARG A 530 7.19 -14.69 7.62
C ARG A 530 7.93 -14.11 8.85
N PRO A 531 9.25 -13.92 8.77
CA PRO A 531 10.04 -13.32 9.81
C PRO A 531 9.48 -12.00 10.36
N GLY A 532 9.13 -11.93 11.64
CA GLY A 532 8.53 -10.75 12.28
C GLY A 532 7.02 -10.63 12.10
N GLU A 533 6.38 -11.61 11.47
CA GLU A 533 4.94 -11.79 11.43
C GLU A 533 4.48 -12.80 12.48
N GLY A 534 3.17 -12.90 12.67
CA GLY A 534 2.61 -13.66 13.78
C GLY A 534 1.35 -14.45 13.42
N PRO A 535 0.55 -14.81 14.44
CA PRO A 535 -0.69 -15.59 14.25
C PRO A 535 -1.73 -14.91 13.33
N LEU A 536 -1.49 -13.64 12.99
CA LEU A 536 -2.42 -12.76 12.30
C LEU A 536 -2.21 -12.73 10.79
N ASP A 537 -1.02 -13.14 10.36
CA ASP A 537 -0.58 -13.07 8.98
C ASP A 537 -0.55 -14.48 8.32
N VAL A 538 -0.92 -15.53 9.07
CA VAL A 538 -0.75 -16.93 8.66
C VAL A 538 -2.04 -17.63 8.22
N ALA A 539 -3.21 -17.07 8.52
CA ALA A 539 -4.49 -17.68 8.18
C ALA A 539 -5.34 -16.71 7.34
N THR A 540 -6.15 -17.25 6.44
CA THR A 540 -7.00 -16.48 5.53
C THR A 540 -8.43 -17.03 5.56
N ASN A 541 -9.41 -16.14 5.75
CA ASN A 541 -10.82 -16.47 5.95
C ASN A 541 -11.72 -15.61 5.07
N ASP A 542 -11.50 -15.65 3.75
CA ASP A 542 -12.16 -14.78 2.79
C ASP A 542 -13.69 -14.92 2.83
N GLN A 543 -14.22 -16.14 3.03
CA GLN A 543 -15.66 -16.34 3.07
C GLN A 543 -16.26 -15.70 4.31
N THR A 544 -15.60 -15.86 5.46
CA THR A 544 -16.02 -15.18 6.68
C THR A 544 -15.95 -13.66 6.51
N ASP A 545 -14.85 -13.14 5.98
CA ASP A 545 -14.63 -11.70 5.80
C ASP A 545 -15.63 -11.06 4.83
N LEU A 546 -15.90 -11.70 3.69
CA LEU A 546 -16.89 -11.23 2.70
C LEU A 546 -18.32 -11.27 3.26
N ARG A 547 -18.65 -12.29 4.07
CA ARG A 547 -19.97 -12.42 4.71
C ARG A 547 -20.17 -11.31 5.73
N GLN A 548 -19.16 -11.04 6.55
CA GLN A 548 -19.22 -9.97 7.54
C GLN A 548 -19.26 -8.58 6.89
N GLY A 549 -18.59 -8.37 5.76
CA GLY A 549 -18.78 -7.16 4.95
C GLY A 549 -20.26 -6.97 4.54
N ALA A 550 -20.96 -8.03 4.13
CA ALA A 550 -22.38 -7.92 3.83
C ALA A 550 -23.26 -7.64 5.08
N GLU A 551 -22.86 -8.12 6.26
CA GLU A 551 -23.52 -7.85 7.54
C GLU A 551 -23.34 -6.40 8.00
N GLU A 552 -22.14 -5.83 7.85
CA GLU A 552 -21.88 -4.41 8.05
C GLU A 552 -22.69 -3.54 7.08
N MET A 553 -22.79 -3.94 5.81
CA MET A 553 -23.64 -3.24 4.85
C MET A 553 -25.11 -3.27 5.27
N ARG A 554 -25.59 -4.37 5.87
CA ARG A 554 -26.95 -4.43 6.45
C ARG A 554 -27.11 -3.46 7.61
N LEU A 555 -26.13 -3.33 8.50
CA LEU A 555 -26.15 -2.30 9.56
C LEU A 555 -26.29 -0.89 8.98
N LEU A 556 -25.51 -0.57 7.95
CA LEU A 556 -25.61 0.71 7.24
C LEU A 556 -27.02 0.92 6.66
N LEU A 557 -27.59 -0.10 6.01
CA LEU A 557 -28.93 -0.03 5.44
C LEU A 557 -30.01 0.12 6.52
N GLY A 558 -29.88 -0.52 7.68
CA GLY A 558 -30.77 -0.33 8.82
C GLY A 558 -30.68 1.08 9.42
N TYR A 559 -29.48 1.67 9.45
CA TYR A 559 -29.29 3.06 9.84
C TYR A 559 -29.93 4.04 8.84
N LEU A 560 -29.72 3.82 7.54
CA LEU A 560 -30.27 4.69 6.50
C LEU A 560 -31.78 4.48 6.36
N TYR A 561 -32.31 3.28 6.47
CA TYR A 561 -33.74 2.98 6.27
C TYR A 561 -34.31 2.31 7.51
N PRO A 562 -34.59 3.07 8.59
CA PRO A 562 -34.99 2.48 9.86
C PRO A 562 -36.32 1.74 9.81
N ASP A 563 -37.18 2.06 8.84
CA ASP A 563 -38.42 1.38 8.49
C ASP A 563 -38.19 0.02 7.80
N GLN A 564 -36.99 -0.24 7.31
CA GLN A 564 -36.61 -1.48 6.62
C GLN A 564 -35.70 -2.39 7.46
N CYS A 565 -35.54 -2.13 8.76
CA CYS A 565 -34.68 -2.94 9.64
C CYS A 565 -35.05 -4.43 9.60
N GLU A 566 -36.35 -4.78 9.56
CA GLU A 566 -36.81 -6.17 9.47
C GLU A 566 -36.36 -6.84 8.17
N ARG A 567 -36.50 -6.16 7.03
CA ARG A 567 -36.05 -6.65 5.72
C ARG A 567 -34.56 -6.99 5.72
N TRP A 568 -33.75 -6.11 6.31
CA TRP A 568 -32.30 -6.29 6.39
C TRP A 568 -31.87 -7.16 7.58
N GLN A 569 -32.82 -7.71 8.33
CA GLN A 569 -32.58 -8.48 9.55
C GLN A 569 -31.62 -7.75 10.51
N VAL A 570 -31.89 -6.47 10.75
CA VAL A 570 -31.18 -5.61 11.70
C VAL A 570 -32.06 -5.43 12.93
N LYS A 571 -31.54 -5.80 14.10
CA LYS A 571 -32.24 -5.55 15.36
C LYS A 571 -32.01 -4.11 15.79
N ARG A 572 -33.07 -3.31 15.81
CA ARG A 572 -33.07 -1.93 16.31
C ARG A 572 -33.67 -1.87 17.71
N THR A 573 -32.94 -1.30 18.66
CA THR A 573 -33.38 -1.12 20.05
C THR A 573 -33.40 0.36 20.41
N GLU A 574 -34.57 0.90 20.72
CA GLU A 574 -34.73 2.27 21.21
C GLU A 574 -34.40 2.36 22.70
N HIS A 575 -33.71 3.42 23.09
CA HIS A 575 -33.32 3.66 24.48
C HIS A 575 -34.11 4.82 25.08
N ARG A 576 -34.38 4.75 26.38
CA ARG A 576 -35.01 5.87 27.10
C ARG A 576 -33.98 7.00 27.28
N PRO A 577 -34.39 8.28 27.21
CA PRO A 577 -33.51 9.40 27.54
C PRO A 577 -32.96 9.26 28.97
N VAL A 578 -31.72 9.68 29.17
CA VAL A 578 -31.05 9.70 30.48
C VAL A 578 -31.13 11.10 31.05
N VAL A 579 -31.62 11.25 32.29
CA VAL A 579 -31.61 12.54 33.00
C VAL A 579 -30.34 12.62 33.84
N ILE A 580 -29.52 13.64 33.61
CA ILE A 580 -28.29 13.86 34.40
C ILE A 580 -28.53 14.79 35.59
N PRO A 581 -27.66 14.76 36.63
CA PRO A 581 -27.71 15.70 37.74
C PRO A 581 -27.66 17.15 37.22
N GLY A 582 -28.72 17.91 37.44
CA GLY A 582 -28.94 19.23 36.82
C GLY A 582 -30.23 19.35 35.99
N GLY A 583 -30.91 18.21 35.73
CA GLY A 583 -32.23 18.19 35.08
C GLY A 583 -32.17 18.18 33.54
N GLU A 584 -30.99 18.18 32.95
CA GLU A 584 -30.80 18.08 31.51
C GLU A 584 -31.08 16.64 31.03
N MET A 585 -31.79 16.53 29.89
CA MET A 585 -32.14 15.26 29.27
C MET A 585 -31.19 14.94 28.11
N ILE A 586 -30.46 13.82 28.23
CA ILE A 586 -29.60 13.29 27.19
C ILE A 586 -30.37 12.24 26.38
N LYS A 587 -30.47 12.46 25.07
CA LYS A 587 -31.06 11.49 24.14
C LYS A 587 -30.02 10.42 23.79
N VAL A 588 -30.33 9.16 24.07
CA VAL A 588 -29.47 8.04 23.71
C VAL A 588 -29.87 7.54 22.31
N PRO A 589 -28.93 7.45 21.36
CA PRO A 589 -29.22 6.94 20.02
C PRO A 589 -29.60 5.46 20.06
N PRO A 590 -30.43 4.97 19.12
CA PRO A 590 -30.84 3.56 19.10
C PRO A 590 -29.65 2.64 18.85
N THR A 591 -29.67 1.42 19.38
CA THR A 591 -28.66 0.40 19.03
C THR A 591 -29.13 -0.41 17.83
N LEU A 592 -28.26 -0.57 16.83
CA LEU A 592 -28.47 -1.45 15.68
C LEU A 592 -27.51 -2.63 15.76
N VAL A 593 -28.02 -3.86 15.64
CA VAL A 593 -27.22 -5.09 15.75
C VAL A 593 -27.56 -6.04 14.61
N VAL A 594 -26.53 -6.66 14.04
CA VAL A 594 -26.66 -7.81 13.12
C VAL A 594 -25.96 -9.00 13.77
N ALA A 595 -26.67 -10.12 13.92
CA ALA A 595 -26.05 -11.37 14.34
C ALA A 595 -25.16 -11.92 13.23
N HIS A 596 -23.97 -12.41 13.58
CA HIS A 596 -23.07 -13.02 12.61
C HIS A 596 -23.53 -14.41 12.21
N ASP A 597 -23.51 -14.67 10.91
CA ASP A 597 -23.73 -16.01 10.38
C ASP A 597 -22.52 -16.92 10.71
N GLN A 598 -22.84 -18.12 11.20
CA GLN A 598 -21.88 -19.17 11.54
C GLN A 598 -21.80 -20.22 10.41
N PRO A 599 -20.70 -20.98 10.27
CA PRO A 599 -19.50 -20.98 11.11
C PRO A 599 -18.47 -19.91 10.73
N GLY A 600 -17.56 -19.57 11.65
CA GLY A 600 -16.33 -18.85 11.33
C GLY A 600 -16.16 -17.51 12.05
N SER A 601 -17.24 -16.88 12.49
CA SER A 601 -17.15 -15.61 13.22
C SER A 601 -16.56 -15.79 14.62
N ASP A 602 -15.67 -14.89 15.01
CA ASP A 602 -15.05 -14.83 16.34
C ASP A 602 -15.91 -14.06 17.38
N SER A 603 -16.94 -13.36 16.91
CA SER A 603 -17.95 -12.66 17.72
C SER A 603 -19.36 -13.16 17.37
N PRO A 604 -20.35 -12.97 18.27
CA PRO A 604 -21.73 -13.36 18.01
C PRO A 604 -22.50 -12.36 17.11
N SER A 605 -22.08 -11.09 17.08
CA SER A 605 -22.78 -10.03 16.35
C SER A 605 -21.90 -8.81 16.14
N VAL A 606 -22.21 -8.02 15.11
CA VAL A 606 -21.66 -6.68 14.89
C VAL A 606 -22.70 -5.61 15.26
N THR A 607 -22.24 -4.52 15.87
CA THR A 607 -23.11 -3.42 16.34
C THR A 607 -22.73 -2.09 15.69
N LEU A 608 -23.72 -1.26 15.34
CA LEU A 608 -23.45 0.10 14.88
C LEU A 608 -23.13 1.03 16.06
N ALA A 609 -21.95 1.63 16.02
CA ALA A 609 -21.44 2.57 16.99
C ALA A 609 -21.64 4.01 16.54
N TYR A 610 -22.31 4.83 17.36
CA TYR A 610 -22.33 6.27 17.17
C TYR A 610 -21.00 6.83 17.66
N SER A 611 -20.35 7.60 16.81
CA SER A 611 -18.93 7.92 16.87
C SER A 611 -18.43 8.37 18.25
N GLY A 612 -19.15 9.18 19.02
CA GLY A 612 -18.55 9.73 20.25
C GLY A 612 -18.52 8.86 21.50
N ILE A 613 -19.44 7.91 21.67
CA ILE A 613 -19.51 7.09 22.90
C ILE A 613 -18.65 5.83 22.74
N LEU A 614 -18.56 5.28 21.53
CA LEU A 614 -17.76 4.09 21.25
C LEU A 614 -16.33 4.41 20.79
N LEU A 615 -16.11 5.59 20.21
CA LEU A 615 -14.90 6.42 20.29
C LEU A 615 -13.86 5.95 21.33
N ASN A 616 -14.09 6.46 22.56
CA ASN A 616 -13.30 6.25 23.79
C ASN A 616 -13.12 4.81 24.26
N SER A 617 -14.02 3.89 23.93
CA SER A 617 -13.88 2.48 24.31
C SER A 617 -13.11 1.67 23.26
N THR A 618 -13.29 1.95 21.97
CA THR A 618 -12.47 1.38 20.87
C THR A 618 -11.05 1.97 20.81
N TRP A 619 -10.79 3.15 21.35
CA TRP A 619 -9.42 3.65 21.54
C TRP A 619 -8.57 2.73 22.43
N SER A 620 -9.19 2.00 23.37
CA SER A 620 -8.48 1.01 24.20
C SER A 620 -8.11 -0.28 23.47
N THR A 621 -8.69 -0.54 22.29
CA THR A 621 -8.52 -1.81 21.54
C THR A 621 -7.44 -1.75 20.47
N ILE A 622 -7.01 -0.54 20.09
CA ILE A 622 -5.81 -0.31 19.27
C ILE A 622 -4.53 -0.84 19.97
N VAL A 623 -4.55 -0.93 21.30
CA VAL A 623 -3.48 -1.44 22.17
C VAL A 623 -3.81 -2.78 22.85
N GLN A 624 -4.96 -3.38 22.56
CA GLN A 624 -5.41 -4.64 23.18
C GLN A 624 -5.72 -5.71 22.14
N HIS A 625 -5.72 -6.97 22.59
CA HIS A 625 -6.11 -8.10 21.76
C HIS A 625 -7.61 -7.98 21.42
N TYR A 626 -8.02 -8.44 20.23
CA TYR A 626 -9.43 -8.47 19.82
C TYR A 626 -10.34 -9.04 20.92
N ARG A 627 -11.46 -8.36 21.18
CA ARG A 627 -12.55 -8.88 22.02
C ARG A 627 -13.84 -8.84 21.21
N ALA A 628 -14.65 -9.87 21.34
CA ALA A 628 -15.94 -9.98 20.64
C ALA A 628 -16.92 -8.81 20.94
N GLN A 629 -16.72 -8.11 22.05
CA GLN A 629 -17.50 -6.91 22.42
C GLN A 629 -17.09 -5.65 21.65
N ASP A 630 -15.97 -5.70 20.92
CA ASP A 630 -15.42 -4.60 20.12
C ASP A 630 -15.74 -4.76 18.63
N ASP A 631 -16.61 -5.72 18.28
CA ASP A 631 -17.09 -5.93 16.91
C ASP A 631 -18.18 -4.90 16.57
N VAL A 632 -17.70 -3.76 16.08
CA VAL A 632 -18.53 -2.58 15.84
C VAL A 632 -18.23 -1.96 14.50
N MET A 633 -19.24 -1.30 13.92
CA MET A 633 -19.13 -0.49 12.71
C MET A 633 -19.50 0.95 13.07
N ALA A 634 -18.66 1.92 12.71
CA ALA A 634 -19.00 3.32 12.94
C ALA A 634 -20.20 3.77 12.10
N ALA A 635 -21.07 4.57 12.71
CA ALA A 635 -22.16 5.26 12.03
C ALA A 635 -21.60 6.14 10.89
N PRO A 636 -22.36 6.31 9.78
CA PRO A 636 -21.97 7.22 8.70
C PRO A 636 -21.63 8.62 9.18
N LEU A 637 -20.73 9.27 8.44
CA LEU A 637 -20.39 10.66 8.68
C LEU A 637 -21.62 11.59 8.46
N PRO A 638 -21.89 12.55 9.35
CA PRO A 638 -22.92 13.55 9.12
C PRO A 638 -22.65 14.37 7.84
N GLY A 639 -23.68 14.47 7.00
CA GLY A 639 -23.67 15.20 5.74
C GLY A 639 -23.55 14.32 4.50
N VAL A 640 -23.10 13.06 4.63
CA VAL A 640 -22.99 12.16 3.47
C VAL A 640 -24.24 11.28 3.27
N GLU A 641 -25.20 11.31 4.19
CA GLU A 641 -26.34 10.40 4.20
C GLU A 641 -27.21 10.54 2.95
N SER A 642 -27.33 11.75 2.40
CA SER A 642 -28.08 11.99 1.16
C SER A 642 -27.47 11.20 -0.01
N PHE A 643 -26.15 11.26 -0.17
CA PHE A 643 -25.39 10.50 -1.16
C PHE A 643 -25.50 9.00 -0.92
N LEU A 644 -25.33 8.56 0.33
CA LEU A 644 -25.46 7.14 0.67
C LEU A 644 -26.87 6.62 0.34
N ARG A 645 -27.92 7.34 0.72
CA ARG A 645 -29.32 6.97 0.40
C ARG A 645 -29.57 6.92 -1.09
N GLN A 646 -29.02 7.86 -1.85
CA GLN A 646 -29.15 7.85 -3.30
C GLN A 646 -28.57 6.56 -3.89
N HIS A 647 -27.35 6.20 -3.48
CA HIS A 647 -26.58 5.09 -4.07
C HIS A 647 -26.80 3.72 -3.43
N THR A 648 -27.57 3.64 -2.34
CA THR A 648 -28.02 2.38 -1.72
C THR A 648 -29.51 2.11 -1.91
N SER A 649 -30.21 2.97 -2.67
CA SER A 649 -31.63 2.81 -2.96
C SER A 649 -31.93 1.61 -3.86
N PRO A 650 -33.17 1.07 -3.83
CA PRO A 650 -33.60 0.05 -4.80
C PRO A 650 -33.43 0.49 -6.26
N ASP A 651 -33.63 1.79 -6.55
CA ASP A 651 -33.43 2.36 -7.89
C ASP A 651 -31.95 2.30 -8.32
N ALA A 652 -31.02 2.64 -7.42
CA ALA A 652 -29.59 2.52 -7.68
C ALA A 652 -29.17 1.07 -7.95
N VAL A 653 -29.69 0.11 -7.18
CA VAL A 653 -29.45 -1.32 -7.40
C VAL A 653 -30.00 -1.78 -8.76
N ASN A 654 -31.21 -1.36 -9.12
CA ASN A 654 -31.83 -1.73 -10.39
C ASN A 654 -31.13 -1.10 -11.61
N LYS A 655 -30.55 0.10 -11.43
CA LYS A 655 -29.77 0.81 -12.47
C LYS A 655 -28.32 0.34 -12.56
N LEU A 656 -27.84 -0.46 -11.61
CA LEU A 656 -26.47 -0.96 -11.61
C LEU A 656 -26.21 -1.79 -12.87
N PRO A 657 -25.27 -1.41 -13.75
CA PRO A 657 -25.04 -2.13 -14.99
C PRO A 657 -24.56 -3.56 -14.75
N ALA A 658 -25.05 -4.51 -15.54
CA ALA A 658 -24.60 -5.91 -15.47
C ALA A 658 -23.08 -6.06 -15.60
N ALA A 659 -22.45 -5.25 -16.47
CA ALA A 659 -21.00 -5.24 -16.63
C ALA A 659 -20.26 -4.81 -15.35
N ALA A 660 -20.83 -3.90 -14.56
CA ALA A 660 -20.26 -3.51 -13.27
C ALA A 660 -20.41 -4.65 -12.25
N ILE A 661 -21.58 -5.32 -12.21
CA ILE A 661 -21.79 -6.49 -11.35
C ILE A 661 -20.76 -7.58 -11.66
N THR A 662 -20.56 -7.92 -12.94
CA THR A 662 -19.55 -8.92 -13.34
C THR A 662 -18.14 -8.50 -12.91
N LEU A 663 -17.76 -7.24 -13.11
CA LEU A 663 -16.44 -6.77 -12.70
C LEU A 663 -16.27 -6.87 -11.17
N PHE A 664 -17.28 -6.48 -10.39
CA PHE A 664 -17.20 -6.48 -8.93
C PHE A 664 -17.22 -7.88 -8.32
N ASP A 665 -18.08 -8.76 -8.82
CA ASP A 665 -18.13 -10.15 -8.36
C ASP A 665 -16.80 -10.84 -8.62
N ASP A 666 -16.33 -10.76 -9.87
CA ASP A 666 -15.26 -11.63 -10.34
C ASP A 666 -13.88 -10.99 -10.33
N TYR A 667 -13.68 -9.68 -10.20
CA TYR A 667 -12.34 -9.08 -10.38
C TYR A 667 -11.95 -8.01 -9.37
N VAL A 668 -12.91 -7.29 -8.76
CA VAL A 668 -12.61 -6.28 -7.73
C VAL A 668 -12.59 -6.93 -6.35
N HIS A 669 -11.49 -6.74 -5.62
CA HIS A 669 -11.37 -7.17 -4.23
C HIS A 669 -12.10 -6.17 -3.31
N ASP A 670 -12.49 -6.62 -2.12
CA ASP A 670 -12.91 -5.76 -1.03
C ASP A 670 -11.76 -5.67 -0.01
N SER A 671 -10.97 -4.59 -0.12
CA SER A 671 -9.82 -4.37 0.77
C SER A 671 -10.21 -4.12 2.22
N ARG A 672 -11.47 -3.72 2.49
CA ARG A 672 -11.97 -3.54 3.86
C ARG A 672 -12.14 -4.88 4.56
N CYS A 673 -12.65 -5.89 3.85
CA CYS A 673 -12.91 -7.22 4.39
C CYS A 673 -11.64 -7.90 4.97
N TRP A 674 -10.45 -7.65 4.41
CA TRP A 674 -9.20 -8.27 4.86
C TRP A 674 -8.40 -7.55 5.93
N PHE A 675 -8.56 -6.24 6.12
CA PHE A 675 -7.74 -5.47 7.06
C PHE A 675 -8.22 -5.58 8.52
N ARG A 676 -8.61 -6.79 8.92
CA ARG A 676 -8.96 -7.17 10.29
C ARG A 676 -7.68 -7.59 11.05
N ILE A 677 -6.68 -6.70 11.09
CA ILE A 677 -5.37 -6.95 11.74
C ILE A 677 -5.51 -6.75 13.26
N PRO A 678 -5.12 -7.69 14.13
CA PRO A 678 -4.97 -7.35 15.55
C PRO A 678 -3.84 -6.37 15.76
N TYR A 679 -4.09 -5.34 16.58
CA TYR A 679 -3.35 -4.06 16.74
C TYR A 679 -3.69 -2.94 15.73
N PHE A 680 -4.41 -3.24 14.65
CA PHE A 680 -5.03 -2.26 13.75
C PHE A 680 -6.32 -2.85 13.16
N HIS A 681 -7.28 -3.16 14.04
CA HIS A 681 -8.59 -3.61 13.59
C HIS A 681 -9.33 -2.38 13.07
N GLU A 682 -9.40 -2.23 11.75
CA GLU A 682 -10.20 -1.16 11.12
C GLU A 682 -11.72 -1.45 11.21
N TYR A 683 -12.16 -2.12 12.28
CA TYR A 683 -13.57 -2.13 12.71
C TYR A 683 -14.01 -0.74 13.19
N ALA A 684 -13.09 0.01 13.78
CA ALA A 684 -13.31 1.39 14.13
C ALA A 684 -12.13 2.20 13.56
N PRO A 685 -12.40 3.22 12.74
CA PRO A 685 -13.59 4.08 12.78
C PRO A 685 -14.35 4.13 11.45
N GLY A 686 -13.96 3.35 10.45
CA GLY A 686 -14.50 3.45 9.09
C GLY A 686 -15.60 2.43 8.89
N GLY A 687 -16.64 2.80 8.16
CA GLY A 687 -17.69 1.93 7.62
C GLY A 687 -17.85 2.14 6.11
N TYR A 688 -18.67 1.33 5.43
CA TYR A 688 -19.07 1.62 4.04
C TYR A 688 -19.78 2.98 3.86
N GLY A 689 -20.11 3.68 4.95
CA GLY A 689 -20.63 5.04 4.96
C GLY A 689 -19.58 6.15 4.82
N PHE A 690 -18.29 5.85 4.68
CA PHE A 690 -17.22 6.86 4.65
C PHE A 690 -16.59 6.93 3.25
N PRO A 691 -16.72 8.05 2.52
CA PRO A 691 -16.03 8.24 1.25
C PRO A 691 -14.50 8.35 1.44
N ARG A 692 -13.71 7.92 0.44
CA ARG A 692 -12.24 8.04 0.47
C ARG A 692 -11.82 9.50 0.66
N VAL A 693 -10.85 9.73 1.53
CA VAL A 693 -10.20 11.05 1.69
C VAL A 693 -9.18 11.26 0.57
N ILE A 694 -9.04 12.50 0.10
CA ILE A 694 -8.02 12.87 -0.88
C ILE A 694 -7.20 14.07 -0.44
N PHE A 695 -5.94 14.11 -0.86
CA PHE A 695 -5.04 15.24 -0.72
C PHE A 695 -4.70 15.81 -2.10
N ALA A 696 -4.59 17.14 -2.21
CA ALA A 696 -4.41 17.83 -3.49
C ALA A 696 -3.42 19.02 -3.37
N GLY A 697 -2.14 18.69 -3.28
CA GLY A 697 -1.02 19.63 -3.21
C GLY A 697 -0.95 20.45 -1.92
N GLY A 698 0.27 20.75 -1.47
CA GLY A 698 0.51 21.48 -0.21
C GLY A 698 -0.27 20.89 0.98
N ASP A 699 -0.40 19.55 0.99
CA ASP A 699 -1.08 18.77 2.02
C ASP A 699 -2.56 19.18 2.22
N ASN A 700 -3.16 19.77 1.18
CA ASN A 700 -4.54 20.22 1.22
C ASN A 700 -5.51 19.04 1.18
N ARG A 701 -6.03 18.71 2.36
CA ARG A 701 -7.02 17.67 2.60
C ARG A 701 -8.40 18.08 2.10
N LYS A 702 -8.96 17.29 1.18
CA LYS A 702 -10.37 17.34 0.82
C LYS A 702 -11.07 16.12 1.42
N ALA A 703 -11.72 16.34 2.54
CA ALA A 703 -12.43 15.28 3.22
C ALA A 703 -13.62 14.78 2.39
N TYR A 704 -13.78 13.47 2.35
CA TYR A 704 -15.02 12.79 1.93
C TYR A 704 -15.58 13.27 0.57
N LEU A 705 -14.70 13.55 -0.38
CA LEU A 705 -15.03 13.97 -1.75
C LEU A 705 -15.86 15.28 -1.83
N GLY A 706 -15.85 16.09 -0.77
CA GLY A 706 -16.67 17.30 -0.65
C GLY A 706 -18.16 17.03 -0.47
N LEU A 707 -18.54 15.83 -0.01
CA LEU A 707 -19.93 15.50 0.34
C LEU A 707 -20.33 16.03 1.72
N ALA A 708 -19.35 16.22 2.62
CA ALA A 708 -19.51 16.83 3.93
C ALA A 708 -18.45 17.90 4.14
N SER A 709 -18.70 18.83 5.06
CA SER A 709 -17.74 19.88 5.40
C SER A 709 -16.68 19.37 6.37
N ASN A 710 -15.46 19.93 6.32
CA ASN A 710 -14.46 19.72 7.36
C ASN A 710 -14.93 20.25 8.74
N ALA A 711 -15.99 21.05 8.83
CA ALA A 711 -16.51 21.55 10.10
C ALA A 711 -17.72 20.74 10.61
N SER A 712 -18.17 19.72 9.87
CA SER A 712 -19.32 18.91 10.25
C SER A 712 -19.04 18.27 11.59
N GLN A 713 -19.81 18.61 12.62
CA GLN A 713 -19.57 18.10 13.97
C GLN A 713 -20.30 16.77 14.21
N LEU A 714 -19.61 15.84 14.85
CA LEU A 714 -20.19 14.62 15.41
C LEU A 714 -20.70 14.91 16.82
N ASP A 715 -21.96 14.58 17.07
CA ASP A 715 -22.55 14.57 18.41
C ASP A 715 -22.02 13.37 19.19
N LEU A 716 -21.41 13.63 20.34
CA LEU A 716 -20.83 12.60 21.19
C LEU A 716 -21.85 11.92 22.10
N GLY A 717 -23.13 12.29 22.03
CA GLY A 717 -24.20 11.72 22.84
C GLY A 717 -24.12 12.10 24.33
N THR A 718 -23.23 13.04 24.68
CA THR A 718 -23.06 13.61 26.03
C THR A 718 -23.44 15.10 26.09
N GLY A 719 -24.04 15.65 25.03
CA GLY A 719 -24.24 17.09 24.85
C GLY A 719 -22.98 17.83 24.36
N GLN A 720 -21.90 17.09 24.09
CA GLN A 720 -20.66 17.60 23.48
C GLN A 720 -20.59 17.23 22.00
N THR A 721 -19.92 18.07 21.22
CA THR A 721 -19.64 17.83 19.82
C THR A 721 -18.14 17.85 19.54
N GLN A 722 -17.68 17.03 18.59
CA GLN A 722 -16.30 17.03 18.08
C GLN A 722 -16.34 17.21 16.56
N ALA A 723 -15.26 17.66 15.94
CA ALA A 723 -15.23 17.70 14.47
C ALA A 723 -15.39 16.27 13.92
N GLY A 724 -16.14 16.08 12.84
CA GLY A 724 -16.52 14.75 12.35
C GLY A 724 -15.36 13.94 11.75
N TRP A 725 -14.18 14.56 11.68
CA TRP A 725 -12.91 13.97 11.30
C TRP A 725 -11.97 13.78 12.49
N ALA A 726 -12.36 14.20 13.69
CA ALA A 726 -11.58 14.19 14.93
C ALA A 726 -12.14 13.18 15.91
#